data_AF-A0A7X6USZ5-F1
#
_entry.id   AF-A0A7X6USZ5-F1
#
_cell.length_a   1.000
_cell.length_b   1.000
_cell.length_c   1.000
_cell.angle_alpha   90.00
_cell.angle_beta   90.00
_cell.angle_gamma   90.00
#
_symmetry.space_group_name_H-M   'P 1'
#
loop_
_entity.id
_entity.type
_entity.pdbx_description
1 polymer ?
#
loop_
_entity_poly.entity_id
_entity_poly.type
_entity_poly.pdbx_seq_one_letter_code
_entity_poly.pdbx_strand_id
1 'polypeptide(L)'
;MHLWRRLCWGLLIAAPVGLLFYGMASMAVDMPYQDAWEHVTFLQKAAAGTMTPGDIFAQHNESRLPFLRLLVWLETRLTGWDTRGEQLLIALLALASFGLLAAQARRLARIRELPWPPWIYLALAALFFSLIQCECWSFGFTLTGSLSLAAALLGFLWLAQPSFAWRRLLGAILAGVVALYAYSNGLLFFGAALLPLWVSLQRPARRAAALAWLVWLGAWGIWAALFFKGYHQATQMPAASFYLMHGVDVVYFLLVLLGGGIVHLPYVPYWVAGIWGLMGLLLFLGAALLLWLRLPQHRAVLSFWIALGAYALGTASMVTLGRIHHGLAQTLASRYAVISSLFWICTLVLVASAWPLLRQLLTRKLNRGWASALTVGLQFMLGAGAILFVISSVTYYKAWQGLHKKLVTIQAELLCDVPDFSVLGLSYLNAARLPERINFLERQRLSVFRDKKSLAEYQIIPAPAGAIARVWSNAPPAPGWGIQTIFLEGSAYDTQSRRAARRVLIVNEDDLIVATASVRPASNPGQATWTAAIPAAKFPQAEARLRAYAILSRADQIAFLGEKTVRFSPTQLPTAARPTLLAAHPRLCVGCVEAYGLVQDQFYALGWAGCQKVNGVWVFLTDHSATQIIGYARAQDIRWDLVRLPAYPQIRGYGWQMAIHQTRLGHGEQNLKLWVFCPEQNQAYLLADEIKISTAAPDP
;
A
#
# COMPACT_ATOMS: atom_id res chain seq x y z
N MET A 1 -37.65 -10.89 24.73
CA MET A 1 -36.24 -11.35 24.68
C MET A 1 -35.74 -11.68 23.26
N HIS A 2 -36.51 -12.37 22.41
CA HIS A 2 -36.06 -12.72 21.04
C HIS A 2 -35.77 -11.53 20.12
N LEU A 3 -36.55 -10.44 20.20
CA LEU A 3 -36.31 -9.22 19.41
C LEU A 3 -34.98 -8.55 19.78
N TRP A 4 -34.73 -8.37 21.09
CA TRP A 4 -33.46 -7.82 21.60
C TRP A 4 -32.25 -8.63 21.14
N ARG A 5 -32.30 -9.97 21.24
CA ARG A 5 -31.21 -10.83 20.75
C ARG A 5 -30.95 -10.66 19.25
N ARG A 6 -32.01 -10.54 18.43
CA ARG A 6 -31.88 -10.30 16.99
C ARG A 6 -31.28 -8.93 16.68
N LEU A 7 -31.70 -7.89 17.43
CA LEU A 7 -31.16 -6.53 17.31
C LEU A 7 -29.67 -6.50 17.69
N CYS A 8 -29.27 -7.10 18.81
CA CYS A 8 -27.86 -7.16 19.22
C CYS A 8 -26.98 -7.84 18.15
N TRP A 9 -27.44 -8.97 17.59
CA TRP A 9 -26.70 -9.61 16.49
C TRP A 9 -26.67 -8.79 15.22
N GLY A 10 -27.77 -8.10 14.89
CA GLY A 10 -27.81 -7.17 13.76
C GLY A 10 -26.76 -6.05 13.91
N LEU A 11 -26.68 -5.45 15.10
CA LEU A 11 -25.69 -4.42 15.42
C LEU A 11 -24.26 -4.96 15.38
N LEU A 12 -24.01 -6.15 15.92
CA LEU A 12 -22.69 -6.78 15.86
C LEU A 12 -22.25 -7.05 14.42
N ILE A 13 -23.14 -7.57 13.57
CA ILE A 13 -22.85 -7.83 12.15
C ILE A 13 -22.62 -6.51 11.39
N ALA A 14 -23.30 -5.43 11.77
CA ALA A 14 -23.10 -4.10 11.20
C ALA A 14 -21.84 -3.39 11.72
N ALA A 15 -21.26 -3.81 12.85
CA ALA A 15 -20.13 -3.13 13.46
C ALA A 15 -18.87 -3.06 12.58
N PRO A 16 -18.43 -4.13 11.88
CA PRO A 16 -17.31 -4.04 10.92
C PRO A 16 -17.56 -3.03 9.81
N VAL A 17 -18.81 -2.93 9.33
CA VAL A 17 -19.20 -1.94 8.32
C VAL A 17 -19.09 -0.54 8.90
N GLY A 18 -19.71 -0.29 10.06
CA GLY A 18 -19.66 1.03 10.70
C GLY A 18 -18.23 1.49 11.01
N LEU A 19 -17.37 0.57 11.47
CA LEU A 19 -15.97 0.86 11.75
C LEU A 19 -15.18 1.22 10.49
N LEU A 20 -15.41 0.52 9.38
CA LEU A 20 -14.80 0.85 8.10
C LEU A 20 -15.24 2.24 7.63
N PHE A 21 -16.54 2.51 7.59
CA PHE A 21 -17.07 3.80 7.13
C PHE A 21 -16.60 4.96 8.00
N TYR A 22 -16.53 4.78 9.32
CA TYR A 22 -15.92 5.75 10.22
C TYR A 22 -14.44 5.98 9.91
N GLY A 23 -13.67 4.90 9.70
CA GLY A 23 -12.27 4.98 9.31
C GLY A 23 -12.06 5.74 8.00
N MET A 24 -12.82 5.40 6.96
CA MET A 24 -12.75 6.08 5.66
C MET A 24 -13.13 7.56 5.78
N ALA A 25 -14.24 7.88 6.46
CA ALA A 25 -14.69 9.26 6.63
C ALA A 25 -13.69 10.12 7.43
N SER A 26 -12.99 9.52 8.40
CA SER A 26 -12.03 10.24 9.26
C SER A 26 -10.61 10.30 8.69
N MET A 27 -10.23 9.37 7.83
CA MET A 27 -8.84 9.23 7.35
C MET A 27 -8.66 9.41 5.83
N ALA A 28 -9.73 9.68 5.08
CA ALA A 28 -9.67 10.00 3.66
C ALA A 28 -8.87 11.28 3.40
N VAL A 29 -7.90 11.19 2.48
CA VAL A 29 -7.09 12.32 2.00
C VAL A 29 -7.27 12.44 0.49
N ASP A 30 -7.58 13.65 0.02
CA ASP A 30 -7.68 13.95 -1.41
C ASP A 30 -6.31 14.30 -1.97
N MET A 31 -5.69 13.31 -2.63
CA MET A 31 -4.46 13.46 -3.41
C MET A 31 -4.17 12.17 -4.21
N PRO A 32 -3.51 12.25 -5.38
CA PRO A 32 -3.01 11.07 -6.06
C PRO A 32 -1.93 10.38 -5.21
N TYR A 33 -2.00 9.05 -5.11
CA TYR A 33 -1.01 8.24 -4.40
C TYR A 33 -0.61 7.01 -5.23
N GLN A 34 0.69 6.71 -5.28
CA GLN A 34 1.29 5.59 -6.02
C GLN A 34 0.83 5.56 -7.48
N ASP A 35 0.23 4.46 -7.92
CA ASP A 35 -0.21 4.24 -9.31
C ASP A 35 -1.22 5.29 -9.80
N ALA A 36 -1.93 5.99 -8.89
CA ALA A 36 -2.83 7.07 -9.27
C ALA A 36 -2.12 8.22 -10.01
N TRP A 37 -0.84 8.47 -9.72
CA TRP A 37 -0.03 9.47 -10.43
C TRP A 37 0.14 9.14 -11.91
N GLU A 38 0.09 7.87 -12.30
CA GLU A 38 0.22 7.47 -13.72
C GLU A 38 -0.98 7.91 -14.57
N HIS A 39 -2.13 8.21 -13.94
CA HIS A 39 -3.28 8.76 -14.66
C HIS A 39 -3.09 10.22 -15.07
N VAL A 40 -2.16 10.95 -14.46
CA VAL A 40 -1.89 12.35 -14.83
C VAL A 40 -1.45 12.45 -16.29
N THR A 41 -0.64 11.50 -16.77
CA THR A 41 -0.22 11.48 -18.19
C THR A 41 -1.39 11.26 -19.15
N PHE A 42 -2.38 10.47 -18.73
CA PHE A 42 -3.62 10.33 -19.49
C PHE A 42 -4.46 11.62 -19.46
N LEU A 43 -4.54 12.30 -18.32
CA LEU A 43 -5.23 13.58 -18.19
C LEU A 43 -4.57 14.71 -18.98
N GLN A 44 -3.23 14.75 -19.06
CA GLN A 44 -2.48 15.68 -19.92
C GLN A 44 -2.90 15.56 -21.38
N LYS A 45 -2.99 14.32 -21.91
CA LYS A 45 -3.49 14.06 -23.27
C LYS A 45 -4.95 14.49 -23.46
N ALA A 46 -5.79 14.21 -22.47
CA ALA A 46 -7.19 14.62 -22.50
C ALA A 46 -7.35 16.15 -22.53
N ALA A 47 -6.57 16.88 -21.71
CA ALA A 47 -6.56 18.34 -21.68
C ALA A 47 -6.00 18.95 -22.97
N ALA A 48 -5.00 18.32 -23.59
CA ALA A 48 -4.43 18.74 -24.86
C ALA A 48 -5.32 18.43 -26.10
N GLY A 49 -6.45 17.74 -25.92
CA GLY A 49 -7.31 17.32 -27.04
C GLY A 49 -6.70 16.23 -27.94
N THR A 50 -5.64 15.56 -27.49
CA THR A 50 -4.90 14.53 -28.25
C THR A 50 -5.22 13.10 -27.83
N MET A 51 -6.20 12.91 -26.96
CA MET A 51 -6.62 11.60 -26.45
C MET A 51 -7.23 10.75 -27.57
N THR A 52 -6.70 9.55 -27.75
CA THR A 52 -7.23 8.54 -28.67
C THR A 52 -7.98 7.43 -27.91
N PRO A 53 -8.85 6.64 -28.57
CA PRO A 53 -9.41 5.43 -27.96
C PRO A 53 -8.34 4.44 -27.48
N GLY A 54 -7.19 4.41 -28.16
CA GLY A 54 -6.04 3.59 -27.76
C GLY A 54 -5.49 3.95 -26.38
N ASP A 55 -5.52 5.23 -26.00
CA ASP A 55 -5.04 5.70 -24.70
C ASP A 55 -5.93 5.20 -23.54
N ILE A 56 -7.23 4.98 -23.78
CA ILE A 56 -8.15 4.43 -22.78
C ILE A 56 -7.81 2.96 -22.50
N PHE A 57 -7.48 2.20 -23.55
CA PHE A 57 -7.15 0.77 -23.46
C PHE A 57 -5.64 0.49 -23.32
N ALA A 58 -4.81 1.52 -23.21
CA ALA A 58 -3.37 1.38 -23.07
C ALA A 58 -3.01 0.56 -21.81
N GLN A 59 -1.96 -0.24 -21.91
CA GLN A 59 -1.48 -1.04 -20.79
C GLN A 59 -1.02 -0.14 -19.64
N HIS A 60 -1.33 -0.54 -18.41
CA HIS A 60 -0.79 0.01 -17.16
C HIS A 60 -0.40 -1.17 -16.28
N ASN A 61 0.91 -1.34 -16.05
CA ASN A 61 1.48 -2.54 -15.44
C ASN A 61 0.98 -3.81 -16.15
N GLU A 62 0.46 -4.80 -15.43
CA GLU A 62 -0.08 -6.04 -16.01
C GLU A 62 -1.54 -5.92 -16.47
N SER A 63 -2.15 -4.72 -16.38
CA SER A 63 -3.59 -4.52 -16.60
C SER A 63 -3.90 -3.55 -17.74
N ARG A 64 -5.15 -3.59 -18.21
CA ARG A 64 -5.77 -2.54 -19.03
C ARG A 64 -6.96 -2.02 -18.27
N LEU A 65 -6.99 -0.71 -18.02
CA LEU A 65 -7.87 -0.09 -17.02
C LEU A 65 -8.84 0.94 -17.64
N PRO A 66 -9.59 0.61 -18.72
CA PRO A 66 -10.48 1.58 -19.37
C PRO A 66 -11.53 2.14 -18.40
N PHE A 67 -12.10 1.32 -17.52
CA PHE A 67 -13.13 1.78 -16.57
C PHE A 67 -12.58 2.78 -15.55
N LEU A 68 -11.38 2.53 -15.01
CA LEU A 68 -10.75 3.49 -14.09
C LEU A 68 -10.41 4.78 -14.81
N ARG A 69 -9.82 4.71 -16.02
CA ARG A 69 -9.47 5.92 -16.79
C ARG A 69 -10.70 6.76 -17.15
N LEU A 70 -11.79 6.12 -17.56
CA LEU A 70 -13.05 6.79 -17.87
C LEU A 70 -13.64 7.45 -16.62
N LEU A 71 -13.58 6.78 -15.47
CA LEU A 71 -14.03 7.36 -14.20
C LEU A 71 -13.18 8.56 -13.80
N VAL A 72 -11.85 8.42 -13.77
CA VAL A 72 -10.91 9.51 -13.44
C VAL A 72 -11.15 10.70 -14.36
N TRP A 73 -11.31 10.46 -15.67
CA TRP A 73 -11.66 11.51 -16.63
C TRP A 73 -13.00 12.18 -16.32
N LEU A 74 -14.03 11.41 -15.96
CA LEU A 74 -15.33 11.95 -15.57
C LEU A 74 -15.23 12.77 -14.28
N GLU A 75 -14.52 12.29 -13.28
CA GLU A 75 -14.30 12.99 -12.00
C GLU A 75 -13.55 14.31 -12.19
N THR A 76 -12.65 14.43 -13.17
CA THR A 76 -12.02 15.72 -13.48
C THR A 76 -13.05 16.80 -13.84
N ARG A 77 -14.20 16.42 -14.42
CA ARG A 77 -15.27 17.35 -14.81
C ARG A 77 -16.34 17.54 -13.75
N LEU A 78 -16.64 16.50 -12.97
CA LEU A 78 -17.71 16.55 -11.98
C LEU A 78 -17.25 17.12 -10.64
N THR A 79 -16.04 16.77 -10.21
CA THR A 79 -15.52 17.10 -8.87
C THR A 79 -14.14 17.75 -8.92
N GLY A 80 -13.56 17.96 -10.10
CA GLY A 80 -12.16 18.35 -10.28
C GLY A 80 -11.20 17.29 -9.74
N TRP A 81 -11.52 16.00 -9.94
CA TRP A 81 -10.76 14.82 -9.53
C TRP A 81 -10.53 14.70 -8.02
N ASP A 82 -11.61 14.65 -7.25
CA ASP A 82 -11.57 14.35 -5.81
C ASP A 82 -11.37 12.84 -5.60
N THR A 83 -10.19 12.42 -5.16
CA THR A 83 -9.88 10.99 -5.00
C THR A 83 -10.69 10.32 -3.89
N ARG A 84 -11.40 11.10 -3.07
CA ARG A 84 -12.36 10.59 -2.07
C ARG A 84 -13.61 10.02 -2.73
N GLY A 85 -13.96 10.47 -3.95
CA GLY A 85 -15.02 9.87 -4.78
C GLY A 85 -14.72 8.42 -5.11
N GLU A 86 -13.50 8.12 -5.55
CA GLU A 86 -13.02 6.76 -5.82
C GLU A 86 -13.09 5.88 -4.55
N GLN A 87 -12.70 6.41 -3.39
CA GLN A 87 -12.82 5.73 -2.09
C GLN A 87 -14.27 5.43 -1.72
N LEU A 88 -15.20 6.37 -1.94
CA LEU A 88 -16.62 6.14 -1.71
C LEU A 88 -17.16 5.02 -2.61
N LEU A 89 -16.76 4.99 -3.88
CA LEU A 89 -17.13 3.92 -4.81
C LEU A 89 -16.59 2.56 -4.38
N ILE A 90 -15.36 2.50 -3.85
CA ILE A 90 -14.80 1.28 -3.24
C ILE A 90 -15.71 0.80 -2.10
N ALA A 91 -16.13 1.69 -1.20
CA ALA A 91 -17.01 1.35 -0.08
C ALA A 91 -18.39 0.85 -0.54
N LEU A 92 -18.98 1.49 -1.55
CA LEU A 92 -20.28 1.09 -2.12
C LEU A 92 -20.20 -0.28 -2.82
N LEU A 93 -19.15 -0.52 -3.60
CA LEU A 93 -18.90 -1.82 -4.23
C LEU A 93 -18.66 -2.92 -3.18
N ALA A 94 -17.97 -2.60 -2.09
CA ALA A 94 -17.77 -3.51 -0.98
C ALA A 94 -19.12 -3.86 -0.30
N LEU A 95 -19.97 -2.87 -0.01
CA LEU A 95 -21.32 -3.10 0.52
C LEU A 95 -22.16 -3.99 -0.41
N ALA A 96 -22.18 -3.69 -1.71
CA ALA A 96 -22.92 -4.48 -2.69
C ALA A 96 -22.41 -5.92 -2.75
N SER A 97 -21.09 -6.10 -2.85
CA SER A 97 -20.42 -7.41 -2.91
C SER A 97 -20.71 -8.23 -1.64
N PHE A 98 -20.63 -7.62 -0.46
CA PHE A 98 -20.96 -8.28 0.79
C PHE A 98 -22.44 -8.65 0.86
N GLY A 99 -23.35 -7.76 0.43
CA GLY A 99 -24.78 -8.04 0.37
C GLY A 99 -25.09 -9.28 -0.47
N LEU A 100 -24.43 -9.42 -1.63
CA LEU A 100 -24.53 -10.59 -2.49
C LEU A 100 -23.96 -11.86 -1.83
N LEU A 101 -22.79 -11.77 -1.20
CA LEU A 101 -22.17 -12.89 -0.47
C LEU A 101 -23.06 -13.36 0.69
N ALA A 102 -23.54 -12.44 1.52
CA ALA A 102 -24.43 -12.73 2.63
C ALA A 102 -25.75 -13.34 2.16
N ALA A 103 -26.33 -12.84 1.06
CA ALA A 103 -27.54 -13.40 0.46
C ALA A 103 -27.32 -14.84 -0.04
N GLN A 104 -26.20 -15.12 -0.71
CA GLN A 104 -25.84 -16.46 -1.16
C GLN A 104 -25.56 -17.41 0.01
N ALA A 105 -24.93 -16.91 1.07
CA ALA A 105 -24.63 -17.69 2.26
C ALA A 105 -25.93 -18.09 2.97
N ARG A 106 -26.87 -17.14 3.12
CA ARG A 106 -28.25 -17.39 3.60
C ARG A 106 -29.01 -18.37 2.71
N ARG A 107 -28.89 -18.25 1.38
CA ARG A 107 -29.52 -19.16 0.42
C ARG A 107 -29.02 -20.60 0.61
N LEU A 108 -27.70 -20.79 0.74
CA LEU A 108 -27.12 -22.10 0.99
C LEU A 108 -27.59 -22.68 2.33
N ALA A 109 -27.53 -21.89 3.40
CA ALA A 109 -28.01 -22.31 4.72
C ALA A 109 -29.48 -22.72 4.70
N ARG A 110 -30.34 -21.96 4.02
CA ARG A 110 -31.78 -22.26 3.88
C ARG A 110 -32.04 -23.54 3.09
N ILE A 111 -31.43 -23.68 1.91
CA ILE A 111 -31.61 -24.87 1.05
C ILE A 111 -31.11 -26.14 1.74
N ARG A 112 -30.13 -26.01 2.64
CA ARG A 112 -29.58 -27.12 3.42
C ARG A 112 -30.24 -27.29 4.78
N GLU A 113 -31.24 -26.46 5.10
CA GLU A 113 -31.94 -26.45 6.40
C GLU A 113 -30.98 -26.35 7.60
N LEU A 114 -29.90 -25.58 7.44
CA LEU A 114 -28.87 -25.41 8.46
C LEU A 114 -29.18 -24.19 9.34
N PRO A 115 -29.32 -24.37 10.68
CA PRO A 115 -29.52 -23.26 11.60
C PRO A 115 -28.19 -22.57 11.88
N TRP A 116 -27.65 -21.86 10.88
CA TRP A 116 -26.39 -21.14 11.06
C TRP A 116 -26.49 -20.11 12.17
N PRO A 117 -25.60 -20.17 13.17
CA PRO A 117 -25.57 -19.18 14.21
C PRO A 117 -25.15 -17.80 13.66
N PRO A 118 -25.64 -16.69 14.25
CA PRO A 118 -25.35 -15.35 13.78
C PRO A 118 -23.85 -14.99 13.68
N TRP A 119 -23.00 -15.64 14.50
CA TRP A 119 -21.56 -15.40 14.49
C TRP A 119 -20.90 -15.75 13.14
N ILE A 120 -21.48 -16.65 12.34
CA ILE A 120 -20.96 -16.93 10.98
C ILE A 120 -21.05 -15.66 10.15
N TYR A 121 -22.21 -15.00 10.13
CA TYR A 121 -22.39 -13.74 9.38
C TYR A 121 -21.53 -12.61 9.92
N LEU A 122 -21.29 -12.57 11.25
CA LEU A 122 -20.32 -11.66 11.85
C LEU A 122 -18.90 -11.92 11.33
N ALA A 123 -18.47 -13.18 11.26
CA ALA A 123 -17.17 -13.56 10.73
C ALA A 123 -17.04 -13.22 9.23
N LEU A 124 -18.09 -13.43 8.43
CA LEU A 124 -18.10 -13.00 7.03
C LEU A 124 -17.95 -11.48 6.90
N ALA A 125 -18.69 -10.71 7.71
CA ALA A 125 -18.59 -9.25 7.71
C ALA A 125 -17.21 -8.78 8.16
N ALA A 126 -16.66 -9.37 9.22
CA ALA A 126 -15.35 -9.03 9.76
C ALA A 126 -14.23 -9.30 8.73
N LEU A 127 -14.23 -10.48 8.08
CA LEU A 127 -13.26 -10.80 7.04
C LEU A 127 -13.39 -9.86 5.83
N PHE A 128 -14.61 -9.62 5.36
CA PHE A 128 -14.84 -8.83 4.15
C PHE A 128 -14.45 -7.35 4.34
N PHE A 129 -14.86 -6.75 5.46
CA PHE A 129 -14.56 -5.35 5.83
C PHE A 129 -13.33 -5.24 6.74
N SER A 130 -12.39 -6.18 6.61
CA SER A 130 -11.22 -6.25 7.48
C SER A 130 -10.35 -4.98 7.38
N LEU A 131 -9.91 -4.47 8.53
CA LEU A 131 -8.97 -3.35 8.61
C LEU A 131 -7.57 -3.72 8.12
N ILE A 132 -7.25 -5.02 8.00
CA ILE A 132 -6.00 -5.50 7.40
C ILE A 132 -5.84 -4.97 5.96
N GLN A 133 -6.95 -4.67 5.28
CA GLN A 133 -6.98 -4.11 3.92
C GLN A 133 -6.90 -2.56 3.91
N CYS A 134 -6.31 -1.92 4.92
CA CYS A 134 -6.28 -0.45 5.03
C CYS A 134 -5.74 0.29 3.80
N GLU A 135 -4.81 -0.28 3.04
CA GLU A 135 -4.36 0.30 1.77
C GLU A 135 -5.49 0.34 0.72
N CYS A 136 -6.31 -0.71 0.62
CA CYS A 136 -7.49 -0.73 -0.26
C CYS A 136 -8.53 0.31 0.14
N TRP A 137 -8.65 0.61 1.43
CA TRP A 137 -9.59 1.62 1.91
C TRP A 137 -9.07 3.05 1.73
N SER A 138 -7.76 3.22 1.57
CA SER A 138 -7.10 4.54 1.53
C SER A 138 -6.78 5.03 0.13
N PHE A 139 -6.65 4.14 -0.86
CA PHE A 139 -6.15 4.50 -2.19
C PHE A 139 -7.20 4.25 -3.26
N GLY A 140 -7.61 5.31 -3.97
CA GLY A 140 -8.64 5.22 -5.00
C GLY A 140 -8.31 4.28 -6.16
N PHE A 141 -7.03 4.10 -6.49
CA PHE A 141 -6.58 3.14 -7.51
C PHE A 141 -7.05 1.69 -7.26
N THR A 142 -7.25 1.30 -5.99
CA THR A 142 -7.72 -0.05 -5.64
C THR A 142 -9.18 -0.32 -6.01
N LEU A 143 -9.90 0.70 -6.48
CA LEU A 143 -11.21 0.58 -7.12
C LEU A 143 -11.20 -0.46 -8.25
N THR A 144 -10.08 -0.58 -8.97
CA THR A 144 -9.87 -1.59 -10.02
C THR A 144 -10.11 -3.02 -9.50
N GLY A 145 -9.51 -3.36 -8.36
CA GLY A 145 -9.69 -4.65 -7.70
C GLY A 145 -11.12 -4.84 -7.19
N SER A 146 -11.71 -3.82 -6.56
CA SER A 146 -13.08 -3.88 -6.03
C SER A 146 -14.11 -4.06 -7.14
N LEU A 147 -13.96 -3.36 -8.26
CA LEU A 147 -14.83 -3.49 -9.44
C LEU A 147 -14.67 -4.85 -10.09
N SER A 148 -13.42 -5.33 -10.24
CA SER A 148 -13.13 -6.67 -10.76
C SER A 148 -13.81 -7.77 -9.94
N LEU A 149 -13.70 -7.70 -8.61
CA LEU A 149 -14.35 -8.63 -7.70
C LEU A 149 -15.87 -8.56 -7.78
N ALA A 150 -16.47 -7.36 -7.75
CA ALA A 150 -17.92 -7.19 -7.82
C ALA A 150 -18.48 -7.76 -9.13
N ALA A 151 -17.79 -7.51 -10.25
CA ALA A 151 -18.16 -8.05 -11.55
C ALA A 151 -18.01 -9.59 -11.60
N ALA A 152 -16.91 -10.15 -11.10
CA ALA A 152 -16.73 -11.60 -11.02
C ALA A 152 -17.81 -12.27 -10.16
N LEU A 153 -18.17 -11.68 -9.00
CA LEU A 153 -19.26 -12.15 -8.14
C LEU A 153 -20.60 -12.19 -8.89
N LEU A 154 -20.95 -11.12 -9.61
CA LEU A 154 -22.15 -11.08 -10.45
C LEU A 154 -22.11 -12.18 -11.52
N GLY A 155 -20.97 -12.36 -12.20
CA GLY A 155 -20.81 -13.42 -13.20
C GLY A 155 -21.04 -14.82 -12.62
N PHE A 156 -20.48 -15.11 -11.45
CA PHE A 156 -20.72 -16.40 -10.77
C PHE A 156 -22.18 -16.56 -10.36
N LEU A 157 -22.86 -15.50 -9.90
CA LEU A 157 -24.29 -15.53 -9.56
C LEU A 157 -25.18 -15.85 -10.76
N TRP A 158 -24.86 -15.26 -11.92
CA TRP A 158 -25.57 -15.52 -13.17
C TRP A 158 -25.45 -16.99 -13.58
N LEU A 159 -24.27 -17.61 -13.44
CA LEU A 159 -24.03 -19.00 -13.85
C LEU A 159 -24.43 -20.05 -12.82
N ALA A 160 -24.33 -19.74 -11.52
CA ALA A 160 -24.58 -20.69 -10.43
C ALA A 160 -26.08 -20.93 -10.19
N GLN A 161 -26.76 -21.37 -11.25
CA GLN A 161 -28.19 -21.62 -11.29
C GLN A 161 -28.47 -23.06 -11.72
N PRO A 162 -29.56 -23.69 -11.22
CA PRO A 162 -29.90 -25.08 -11.58
C PRO A 162 -30.28 -25.29 -13.05
N SER A 163 -30.59 -24.21 -13.76
CA SER A 163 -31.02 -24.26 -15.16
C SER A 163 -30.27 -23.25 -16.02
N PHE A 164 -29.89 -23.69 -17.21
CA PHE A 164 -29.30 -22.85 -18.23
C PHE A 164 -30.31 -21.83 -18.79
N ALA A 165 -29.83 -20.62 -19.09
CA ALA A 165 -30.54 -19.65 -19.88
C ALA A 165 -29.55 -18.71 -20.59
N TRP A 166 -29.80 -18.39 -21.85
CA TRP A 166 -28.92 -17.53 -22.66
C TRP A 166 -28.67 -16.16 -22.05
N ARG A 167 -29.70 -15.51 -21.50
CA ARG A 167 -29.55 -14.23 -20.79
C ARG A 167 -28.53 -14.30 -19.64
N ARG A 168 -28.45 -15.46 -18.97
CA ARG A 168 -27.52 -15.66 -17.85
C ARG A 168 -26.09 -15.87 -18.34
N LEU A 169 -25.93 -16.63 -19.42
CA LEU A 169 -24.63 -16.80 -20.07
C LEU A 169 -24.08 -15.45 -20.56
N LEU A 170 -24.90 -14.67 -21.26
CA LEU A 170 -24.53 -13.35 -21.76
C LEU A 170 -24.21 -12.37 -20.61
N GLY A 171 -25.04 -12.36 -19.56
CA GLY A 171 -24.79 -11.56 -18.36
C GLY A 171 -23.46 -11.92 -17.68
N ALA A 172 -23.13 -13.21 -17.61
CA ALA A 172 -21.86 -13.68 -17.05
C ALA A 172 -20.64 -13.33 -17.94
N ILE A 173 -20.78 -13.41 -19.26
CA ILE A 173 -19.73 -12.97 -20.19
C ILE A 173 -19.47 -11.48 -20.04
N LEU A 174 -20.52 -10.66 -20.03
CA LEU A 174 -20.40 -9.21 -19.84
C LEU A 174 -19.73 -8.87 -18.50
N ALA A 175 -20.13 -9.55 -17.42
CA ALA A 175 -19.51 -9.40 -16.12
C ALA A 175 -18.02 -9.82 -16.13
N GLY A 176 -17.66 -10.89 -16.85
CA GLY A 176 -16.28 -11.32 -17.04
C GLY A 176 -15.43 -10.31 -17.83
N VAL A 177 -16.00 -9.67 -18.85
CA VAL A 177 -15.34 -8.58 -19.60
C VAL A 177 -15.10 -7.37 -18.69
N VAL A 178 -16.10 -6.98 -17.90
CA VAL A 178 -15.95 -5.90 -16.92
C VAL A 178 -14.86 -6.25 -15.91
N ALA A 179 -14.83 -7.49 -15.41
CA ALA A 179 -13.78 -7.93 -14.48
C ALA A 179 -12.38 -7.85 -15.10
N LEU A 180 -12.21 -8.39 -16.32
CA LEU A 180 -10.93 -8.42 -17.04
C LEU A 180 -10.36 -7.02 -17.31
N TYR A 181 -11.22 -6.07 -17.70
CA TYR A 181 -10.82 -4.69 -17.97
C TYR A 181 -10.94 -3.76 -16.75
N ALA A 182 -11.37 -4.28 -15.59
CA ALA A 182 -11.21 -3.61 -14.31
C ALA A 182 -9.84 -3.94 -13.72
N TYR A 183 -9.42 -5.21 -13.76
CA TYR A 183 -8.09 -5.64 -13.30
C TYR A 183 -7.69 -7.00 -13.91
N SER A 184 -6.39 -7.24 -14.10
CA SER A 184 -5.88 -8.42 -14.85
C SER A 184 -6.31 -9.77 -14.29
N ASN A 185 -6.56 -9.87 -12.97
CA ASN A 185 -7.07 -11.08 -12.34
C ASN A 185 -8.47 -11.47 -12.82
N GLY A 186 -9.22 -10.56 -13.45
CA GLY A 186 -10.50 -10.85 -14.08
C GLY A 186 -10.42 -11.91 -15.18
N LEU A 187 -9.25 -12.17 -15.77
CA LEU A 187 -9.06 -13.29 -16.71
C LEU A 187 -9.36 -14.64 -16.06
N LEU A 188 -9.04 -14.80 -14.77
CA LEU A 188 -9.26 -16.03 -14.02
C LEU A 188 -10.73 -16.34 -13.79
N PHE A 189 -11.61 -15.33 -13.87
CA PHE A 189 -13.05 -15.54 -13.77
C PHE A 189 -13.52 -16.55 -14.83
N PHE A 190 -13.07 -16.41 -16.08
CA PHE A 190 -13.50 -17.28 -17.17
C PHE A 190 -13.16 -18.76 -16.92
N GLY A 191 -11.98 -19.03 -16.36
CA GLY A 191 -11.54 -20.38 -15.98
C GLY A 191 -12.29 -20.92 -14.76
N ALA A 192 -12.43 -20.12 -13.70
CA ALA A 192 -13.15 -20.52 -12.50
C ALA A 192 -14.66 -20.76 -12.77
N ALA A 193 -15.24 -20.01 -13.69
CA ALA A 193 -16.66 -20.09 -14.05
C ALA A 193 -17.02 -21.30 -14.93
N LEU A 194 -16.04 -22.08 -15.40
CA LEU A 194 -16.29 -23.34 -16.11
C LEU A 194 -17.11 -24.31 -15.24
N LEU A 195 -16.89 -24.32 -13.92
CA LEU A 195 -17.60 -25.20 -12.99
C LEU A 195 -19.10 -24.87 -12.87
N PRO A 196 -19.54 -23.64 -12.52
CA PRO A 196 -20.95 -23.30 -12.47
C PRO A 196 -21.62 -23.39 -13.85
N LEU A 197 -20.91 -23.07 -14.94
CA LEU A 197 -21.41 -23.27 -16.29
C LEU A 197 -21.72 -24.74 -16.56
N TRP A 198 -20.77 -25.64 -16.28
CA TRP A 198 -20.96 -27.08 -16.42
C TRP A 198 -22.17 -27.59 -15.63
N VAL A 199 -22.36 -27.13 -14.39
CA VAL A 199 -23.54 -27.49 -13.59
C VAL A 199 -24.84 -27.02 -14.23
N SER A 200 -24.88 -25.78 -14.75
CA SER A 200 -26.09 -25.23 -15.40
C SER A 200 -26.46 -25.98 -16.68
N LEU A 201 -25.48 -26.60 -17.35
CA LEU A 201 -25.61 -27.31 -18.62
C LEU A 201 -25.95 -28.80 -18.50
N GLN A 202 -26.21 -29.33 -17.29
CA GLN A 202 -26.59 -30.74 -17.12
C GLN A 202 -27.99 -31.09 -17.61
N ARG A 203 -28.88 -30.09 -17.73
CA ARG A 203 -30.28 -30.25 -18.14
C ARG A 203 -30.63 -29.87 -19.59
N PRO A 204 -30.05 -28.83 -20.24
CA PRO A 204 -30.41 -28.49 -21.61
C PRO A 204 -30.06 -29.57 -22.63
N ALA A 205 -30.68 -29.50 -23.81
CA ALA A 205 -30.36 -30.38 -24.94
C ALA A 205 -28.88 -30.30 -25.34
N ARG A 206 -28.29 -31.42 -25.76
CA ARG A 206 -26.86 -31.53 -26.12
C ARG A 206 -26.37 -30.42 -27.06
N ARG A 207 -27.19 -30.06 -28.06
CA ARG A 207 -26.89 -28.97 -29.02
C ARG A 207 -26.78 -27.60 -28.33
N ALA A 208 -27.71 -27.27 -27.43
CA ALA A 208 -27.68 -26.01 -26.70
C ALA A 208 -26.48 -25.94 -25.73
N ALA A 209 -26.12 -27.06 -25.10
CA ALA A 209 -24.93 -27.13 -24.26
C ALA A 209 -23.64 -26.97 -25.06
N ALA A 210 -23.53 -27.62 -26.22
CA ALA A 210 -22.38 -27.46 -27.11
C ALA A 210 -22.23 -26.01 -27.61
N LEU A 211 -23.35 -25.36 -27.99
CA LEU A 211 -23.33 -23.96 -28.42
C LEU A 211 -22.97 -23.03 -27.25
N ALA A 212 -23.46 -23.28 -26.04
CA ALA A 212 -23.10 -22.49 -24.87
C ALA A 212 -21.60 -22.58 -24.55
N TRP A 213 -21.00 -23.76 -24.68
CA TRP A 213 -19.55 -23.94 -24.55
C TRP A 213 -18.77 -23.21 -25.64
N LEU A 214 -19.21 -23.31 -26.90
CA LEU A 214 -18.58 -22.60 -28.02
C LEU A 214 -18.62 -21.09 -27.79
N VAL A 215 -19.77 -20.54 -27.38
CA VAL A 215 -19.93 -19.12 -27.08
C VAL A 215 -19.05 -18.70 -25.91
N TRP A 216 -18.99 -19.50 -24.84
CA TRP A 216 -18.16 -19.19 -23.67
C TRP A 216 -16.66 -19.17 -23.99
N LEU A 217 -16.16 -20.24 -24.62
CA LEU A 217 -14.76 -20.38 -24.99
C LEU A 217 -14.36 -19.38 -26.08
N GLY A 218 -15.25 -19.13 -27.05
CA GLY A 218 -15.07 -18.09 -28.06
C GLY A 218 -14.97 -16.70 -27.43
N ALA A 219 -15.87 -16.36 -26.50
CA ALA A 219 -15.79 -15.09 -25.78
C ALA A 219 -14.49 -14.97 -24.97
N TRP A 220 -14.13 -16.01 -24.22
CA TRP A 220 -12.87 -16.01 -23.45
C TRP A 220 -11.66 -15.81 -24.35
N GLY A 221 -11.56 -16.56 -25.45
CA GLY A 221 -10.46 -16.46 -26.41
C GLY A 221 -10.37 -15.08 -27.08
N ILE A 222 -11.50 -14.52 -27.54
CA ILE A 222 -11.55 -13.19 -28.18
C ILE A 222 -11.10 -12.11 -27.20
N TRP A 223 -11.65 -12.09 -25.98
CA TRP A 223 -11.32 -11.04 -25.01
C TRP A 223 -9.91 -11.18 -24.45
N ALA A 224 -9.39 -12.40 -24.29
CA ALA A 224 -7.99 -12.63 -23.96
C ALA A 224 -7.07 -12.13 -25.08
N ALA A 225 -7.37 -12.44 -26.35
CA ALA A 225 -6.58 -11.97 -27.49
C ALA A 225 -6.56 -10.43 -27.58
N LEU A 226 -7.70 -9.77 -27.37
CA LEU A 226 -7.78 -8.31 -27.33
C LEU A 226 -7.00 -7.72 -26.14
N PHE A 227 -7.05 -8.37 -24.97
CA PHE A 227 -6.27 -7.96 -23.80
C PHE A 227 -4.75 -8.09 -24.04
N PHE A 228 -4.29 -9.15 -24.71
CA PHE A 228 -2.87 -9.36 -24.97
C PHE A 228 -2.34 -8.65 -26.23
N LYS A 229 -3.19 -8.00 -27.03
CA LYS A 229 -2.78 -7.27 -28.24
C LYS A 229 -1.81 -6.12 -27.93
N GLY A 230 -0.53 -6.27 -28.28
CA GLY A 230 0.50 -5.27 -27.94
C GLY A 230 0.81 -5.22 -26.44
N TYR A 231 0.62 -6.33 -25.73
CA TYR A 231 1.02 -6.46 -24.34
C TYR A 231 2.54 -6.64 -24.24
N HIS A 232 3.17 -5.85 -23.39
CA HIS A 232 4.60 -5.96 -23.10
C HIS A 232 4.79 -6.44 -21.65
N GLN A 233 5.67 -7.42 -21.45
CA GLN A 233 5.97 -7.89 -20.11
C GLN A 233 6.70 -6.80 -19.32
N ALA A 234 6.36 -6.67 -18.03
CA ALA A 234 7.10 -5.78 -17.15
C ALA A 234 8.59 -6.17 -17.15
N THR A 235 9.49 -5.21 -17.34
CA THR A 235 10.95 -5.40 -17.49
C THR A 235 11.62 -6.10 -16.31
N GLN A 236 10.92 -6.27 -15.19
CA GLN A 236 11.42 -6.86 -13.95
C GLN A 236 11.04 -8.34 -13.76
N MET A 237 10.33 -8.96 -14.70
CA MET A 237 9.92 -10.36 -14.53
C MET A 237 11.08 -11.35 -14.74
N PRO A 238 11.30 -12.30 -13.81
CA PRO A 238 12.29 -13.36 -13.97
C PRO A 238 12.01 -14.26 -15.18
N ALA A 239 13.07 -14.87 -15.71
CA ALA A 239 12.97 -15.94 -16.70
C ALA A 239 12.22 -17.16 -16.13
N ALA A 240 11.62 -17.97 -17.01
CA ALA A 240 10.85 -19.16 -16.60
C ALA A 240 11.65 -20.14 -15.71
N SER A 241 12.96 -20.25 -15.94
CA SER A 241 13.87 -21.08 -15.14
C SER A 241 13.91 -20.68 -13.67
N PHE A 242 13.71 -19.40 -13.34
CA PHE A 242 13.67 -18.92 -11.95
C PHE A 242 12.59 -19.62 -11.14
N TYR A 243 11.37 -19.72 -11.68
CA TYR A 243 10.24 -20.31 -10.97
C TYR A 243 10.40 -21.82 -10.77
N LEU A 244 11.06 -22.50 -11.71
CA LEU A 244 11.37 -23.93 -11.57
C LEU A 244 12.40 -24.17 -10.47
N MET A 245 13.43 -23.32 -10.38
CA MET A 245 14.46 -23.40 -9.33
C MET A 245 13.93 -23.02 -7.94
N HIS A 246 12.93 -22.15 -7.86
CA HIS A 246 12.35 -21.64 -6.60
C HIS A 246 10.94 -22.20 -6.33
N GLY A 247 10.64 -23.42 -6.79
CA GLY A 247 9.30 -24.00 -6.67
C GLY A 247 8.76 -24.07 -5.23
N VAL A 248 9.65 -24.37 -4.26
CA VAL A 248 9.29 -24.38 -2.83
C VAL A 248 8.93 -22.97 -2.35
N ASP A 249 9.68 -21.95 -2.75
CA ASP A 249 9.41 -20.56 -2.39
C ASP A 249 8.09 -20.07 -3.01
N VAL A 250 7.75 -20.52 -4.22
CA VAL A 250 6.45 -20.23 -4.86
C VAL A 250 5.31 -20.80 -4.01
N VAL A 251 5.41 -22.05 -3.60
CA VAL A 251 4.38 -22.68 -2.75
C VAL A 251 4.32 -21.98 -1.39
N TYR A 252 5.47 -21.71 -0.77
CA TYR A 252 5.53 -21.04 0.52
C TYR A 252 4.95 -19.62 0.45
N PHE A 253 5.31 -18.82 -0.56
CA PHE A 253 4.75 -17.49 -0.78
C PHE A 253 3.23 -17.53 -0.92
N LEU A 254 2.70 -18.48 -1.71
CA LEU A 254 1.27 -18.67 -1.89
C LEU A 254 0.58 -18.97 -0.55
N LEU A 255 1.12 -19.90 0.25
CA LEU A 255 0.56 -20.27 1.55
C LEU A 255 0.58 -19.10 2.53
N VAL A 256 1.69 -18.35 2.60
CA VAL A 256 1.80 -17.16 3.46
C VAL A 256 0.76 -16.11 3.07
N LEU A 257 0.59 -15.85 1.76
CA LEU A 257 -0.41 -14.91 1.25
C LEU A 257 -1.83 -15.34 1.65
N LEU A 258 -2.19 -16.61 1.48
CA LEU A 258 -3.51 -17.14 1.88
C LEU A 258 -3.75 -17.04 3.39
N GLY A 259 -2.71 -17.23 4.21
CA GLY A 259 -2.76 -17.06 5.66
C GLY A 259 -2.89 -15.61 6.13
N GLY A 260 -2.48 -14.64 5.29
CA GLY A 260 -2.51 -13.21 5.60
C GLY A 260 -3.90 -12.64 5.89
N GLY A 261 -4.97 -13.37 5.52
CA GLY A 261 -6.35 -13.02 5.87
C GLY A 261 -6.70 -13.27 7.34
N ILE A 262 -5.90 -14.08 8.05
CA ILE A 262 -6.09 -14.44 9.47
C ILE A 262 -4.97 -13.86 10.33
N VAL A 263 -3.72 -13.98 9.89
CA VAL A 263 -2.55 -13.56 10.65
C VAL A 263 -1.75 -12.55 9.86
N HIS A 264 -1.67 -11.34 10.39
CA HIS A 264 -0.88 -10.28 9.78
C HIS A 264 -0.29 -9.36 10.86
N LEU A 265 0.88 -9.76 11.37
CA LEU A 265 1.52 -9.11 12.52
C LEU A 265 3.02 -8.86 12.24
N PRO A 266 3.55 -7.64 12.46
CA PRO A 266 4.94 -7.27 12.11
C PRO A 266 6.03 -8.12 12.74
N TYR A 267 5.76 -8.74 13.89
CA TYR A 267 6.73 -9.52 14.66
C TYR A 267 6.47 -11.03 14.60
N VAL A 268 5.45 -11.47 13.86
CA VAL A 268 5.13 -12.88 13.72
C VAL A 268 5.84 -13.43 12.48
N PRO A 269 6.59 -14.53 12.61
CA PRO A 269 7.25 -15.15 11.47
C PRO A 269 6.25 -15.55 10.36
N TYR A 270 6.65 -15.38 9.10
CA TYR A 270 5.82 -15.70 7.94
C TYR A 270 5.30 -17.15 7.95
N TRP A 271 6.04 -18.10 8.53
CA TRP A 271 5.63 -19.50 8.56
C TRP A 271 4.35 -19.72 9.35
N VAL A 272 4.02 -18.86 10.33
CA VAL A 272 2.76 -18.93 11.05
C VAL A 272 1.60 -18.66 10.08
N ALA A 273 1.69 -17.61 9.28
CA ALA A 273 0.72 -17.35 8.22
C ALA A 273 0.72 -18.50 7.19
N GLY A 274 1.88 -19.05 6.83
CA GLY A 274 1.99 -20.23 5.97
C GLY A 274 1.19 -21.43 6.48
N ILE A 275 1.25 -21.74 7.79
CA ILE A 275 0.45 -22.79 8.43
C ILE A 275 -1.05 -22.50 8.27
N TRP A 276 -1.48 -21.28 8.57
CA TRP A 276 -2.89 -20.90 8.38
C TRP A 276 -3.32 -21.04 6.93
N GLY A 277 -2.51 -20.60 5.98
CA GLY A 277 -2.77 -20.80 4.55
C GLY A 277 -2.94 -22.26 4.17
N LEU A 278 -2.06 -23.14 4.67
CA LEU A 278 -2.14 -24.59 4.44
C LEU A 278 -3.41 -25.19 5.05
N MET A 279 -3.72 -24.84 6.31
CA MET A 279 -4.93 -25.31 6.98
C MET A 279 -6.19 -24.85 6.24
N GLY A 280 -6.24 -23.58 5.84
CA GLY A 280 -7.32 -23.03 5.04
C GLY A 280 -7.48 -23.77 3.71
N LEU A 281 -6.37 -24.06 3.01
CA LEU A 281 -6.38 -24.79 1.74
C LEU A 281 -6.92 -26.21 1.90
N LEU A 282 -6.45 -26.95 2.90
CA LEU A 282 -6.92 -28.30 3.18
C LEU A 282 -8.41 -28.32 3.55
N LEU A 283 -8.87 -27.37 4.37
CA LEU A 283 -10.27 -27.23 4.74
C LEU A 283 -11.15 -26.87 3.55
N PHE A 284 -10.70 -25.95 2.70
CA PHE A 284 -11.41 -25.57 1.48
C PHE A 284 -11.58 -26.76 0.55
N LEU A 285 -10.49 -27.44 0.21
CA LEU A 285 -10.50 -28.59 -0.70
C LEU A 285 -11.30 -29.76 -0.13
N GLY A 286 -11.11 -30.09 1.15
CA GLY A 286 -11.82 -31.16 1.83
C GLY A 286 -13.33 -30.91 1.91
N ALA A 287 -13.74 -29.71 2.31
CA ALA A 287 -15.16 -29.34 2.39
C ALA A 287 -15.80 -29.26 1.01
N ALA A 288 -15.12 -28.66 0.02
CA ALA A 288 -15.59 -28.61 -1.37
C ALA A 288 -15.82 -30.02 -1.94
N LEU A 289 -14.84 -30.91 -1.81
CA LEU A 289 -14.91 -32.28 -2.30
C LEU A 289 -16.04 -33.07 -1.60
N LEU A 290 -16.11 -33.00 -0.26
CA LEU A 290 -17.13 -33.70 0.50
C LEU A 290 -18.54 -33.27 0.08
N LEU A 291 -18.78 -31.96 0.02
CA LEU A 291 -20.08 -31.41 -0.37
C LEU A 291 -20.42 -31.76 -1.83
N TRP A 292 -19.46 -31.68 -2.73
CA TRP A 292 -19.65 -31.96 -4.15
C TRP A 292 -20.04 -33.40 -4.44
N LEU A 293 -19.43 -34.34 -3.71
CA LEU A 293 -19.70 -35.78 -3.83
C LEU A 293 -21.01 -36.17 -3.15
N ARG A 294 -21.34 -35.55 -2.00
CA ARG A 294 -22.48 -35.97 -1.17
C ARG A 294 -23.79 -35.23 -1.48
N LEU A 295 -23.73 -34.10 -2.17
CA LEU A 295 -24.90 -33.23 -2.39
C LEU A 295 -25.09 -32.84 -3.86
N PRO A 296 -25.32 -33.81 -4.76
CA PRO A 296 -25.54 -33.54 -6.18
C PRO A 296 -26.69 -32.54 -6.42
N GLN A 297 -27.74 -32.59 -5.60
CA GLN A 297 -28.91 -31.70 -5.68
C GLN A 297 -28.61 -30.23 -5.35
N HIS A 298 -27.49 -29.94 -4.69
CA HIS A 298 -27.10 -28.58 -4.30
C HIS A 298 -25.91 -28.04 -5.10
N ARG A 299 -25.44 -28.77 -6.12
CA ARG A 299 -24.25 -28.40 -6.92
C ARG A 299 -24.31 -27.00 -7.52
N ALA A 300 -25.49 -26.50 -7.88
CA ALA A 300 -25.63 -25.14 -8.41
C ALA A 300 -25.14 -24.09 -7.40
N VAL A 301 -25.64 -24.12 -6.16
CA VAL A 301 -25.22 -23.16 -5.13
C VAL A 301 -23.82 -23.44 -4.61
N LEU A 302 -23.40 -24.71 -4.54
CA LEU A 302 -22.03 -25.08 -4.15
C LEU A 302 -21.00 -24.61 -5.19
N SER A 303 -21.31 -24.70 -6.48
CA SER A 303 -20.41 -24.27 -7.57
C SER A 303 -20.08 -22.79 -7.49
N PHE A 304 -20.99 -21.95 -6.97
CA PHE A 304 -20.71 -20.54 -6.68
C PHE A 304 -19.51 -20.39 -5.71
N TRP A 305 -19.58 -21.06 -4.56
CA TRP A 305 -18.56 -20.96 -3.52
C TRP A 305 -17.24 -21.63 -3.91
N ILE A 306 -17.30 -22.75 -4.63
CA ILE A 306 -16.12 -23.44 -5.13
C ILE A 306 -15.43 -22.60 -6.21
N ALA A 307 -16.19 -22.05 -7.17
CA ALA A 307 -15.62 -21.19 -8.22
C ALA A 307 -15.05 -19.88 -7.65
N LEU A 308 -15.74 -19.27 -6.68
CA LEU A 308 -15.24 -18.06 -6.02
C LEU A 308 -13.95 -18.31 -5.22
N GLY A 309 -13.87 -19.43 -4.51
CA GLY A 309 -12.64 -19.85 -3.84
C GLY A 309 -11.52 -20.18 -4.82
N ALA A 310 -11.82 -20.84 -5.94
CA ALA A 310 -10.86 -21.11 -7.01
C ALA A 310 -10.36 -19.81 -7.68
N TYR A 311 -11.23 -18.81 -7.85
CA TYR A 311 -10.86 -17.48 -8.32
C TYR A 311 -9.92 -16.76 -7.35
N ALA A 312 -10.20 -16.84 -6.04
CA ALA A 312 -9.31 -16.30 -5.01
C ALA A 312 -7.94 -17.00 -5.01
N LEU A 313 -7.91 -18.33 -5.12
CA LEU A 313 -6.67 -19.12 -5.23
C LEU A 313 -5.88 -18.77 -6.49
N GLY A 314 -6.54 -18.69 -7.65
CA GLY A 314 -5.90 -18.29 -8.90
C GLY A 314 -5.34 -16.86 -8.81
N THR A 315 -6.07 -15.94 -8.17
CA THR A 315 -5.63 -14.56 -7.98
C THR A 315 -4.39 -14.52 -7.07
N ALA A 316 -4.40 -15.30 -5.99
CA ALA A 316 -3.25 -15.46 -5.11
C ALA A 316 -2.04 -16.03 -5.88
N SER A 317 -2.24 -17.03 -6.74
CA SER A 317 -1.18 -17.58 -7.59
C SER A 317 -0.64 -16.54 -8.57
N MET A 318 -1.48 -15.72 -9.20
CA MET A 318 -1.03 -14.62 -10.06
C MET A 318 -0.18 -13.61 -9.29
N VAL A 319 -0.59 -13.25 -8.07
CA VAL A 319 0.21 -12.36 -7.21
C VAL A 319 1.53 -13.00 -6.83
N THR A 320 1.53 -14.28 -6.44
CA THR A 320 2.77 -15.03 -6.15
C THR A 320 3.75 -14.98 -7.31
N LEU A 321 3.30 -15.35 -8.50
CA LEU A 321 4.15 -15.36 -9.70
C LEU A 321 4.63 -13.95 -10.06
N GLY A 322 3.76 -12.95 -9.93
CA GLY A 322 4.09 -11.56 -10.23
C GLY A 322 4.99 -10.88 -9.18
N ARG A 323 5.12 -11.41 -7.96
CA ARG A 323 5.76 -10.69 -6.83
C ARG A 323 6.83 -11.46 -6.08
N ILE A 324 7.00 -12.76 -6.30
CA ILE A 324 7.99 -13.58 -5.59
C ILE A 324 9.41 -13.02 -5.68
N HIS A 325 9.78 -12.44 -6.82
CA HIS A 325 11.11 -11.84 -7.04
C HIS A 325 11.39 -10.58 -6.20
N HIS A 326 10.36 -9.99 -5.58
CA HIS A 326 10.52 -8.88 -4.63
C HIS A 326 10.71 -9.35 -3.18
N GLY A 327 10.65 -10.66 -2.92
CA GLY A 327 10.83 -11.27 -1.61
C GLY A 327 9.54 -11.42 -0.80
N LEU A 328 9.64 -12.18 0.30
CA LEU A 328 8.50 -12.57 1.13
C LEU A 328 7.75 -11.41 1.79
N ALA A 329 8.39 -10.25 1.98
CA ALA A 329 7.74 -9.07 2.56
C ALA A 329 6.50 -8.62 1.77
N GLN A 330 6.41 -8.94 0.46
CA GLN A 330 5.24 -8.62 -0.36
C GLN A 330 4.04 -9.56 -0.09
N THR A 331 4.24 -10.74 0.48
CA THR A 331 3.15 -11.73 0.72
C THR A 331 2.03 -11.16 1.59
N LEU A 332 2.43 -10.35 2.58
CA LEU A 332 1.56 -9.71 3.55
C LEU A 332 1.46 -8.21 3.24
N ALA A 333 1.46 -7.77 1.97
CA ALA A 333 1.06 -6.40 1.70
C ALA A 333 -0.44 -6.23 1.99
N SER A 334 -0.86 -5.11 2.62
CA SER A 334 -2.26 -4.86 3.00
C SER A 334 -3.23 -5.02 1.84
N ARG A 335 -2.83 -4.57 0.65
CA ARG A 335 -3.59 -4.68 -0.61
C ARG A 335 -3.93 -6.12 -1.05
N TYR A 336 -3.19 -7.14 -0.59
CA TYR A 336 -3.49 -8.54 -0.92
C TYR A 336 -4.44 -9.21 0.07
N ALA A 337 -4.73 -8.57 1.21
CA ALA A 337 -5.64 -9.14 2.20
C ALA A 337 -7.08 -9.31 1.68
N VAL A 338 -7.48 -8.60 0.63
CA VAL A 338 -8.77 -8.81 -0.06
C VAL A 338 -8.90 -10.22 -0.63
N ILE A 339 -7.79 -10.75 -1.17
CA ILE A 339 -7.73 -12.06 -1.83
C ILE A 339 -7.84 -13.17 -0.78
N SER A 340 -7.02 -13.08 0.26
CA SER A 340 -7.01 -14.06 1.35
C SER A 340 -8.29 -14.02 2.19
N SER A 341 -8.86 -12.83 2.44
CA SER A 341 -10.16 -12.70 3.12
C SER A 341 -11.28 -13.35 2.31
N LEU A 342 -11.33 -13.14 0.99
CA LEU A 342 -12.30 -13.79 0.11
C LEU A 342 -12.16 -15.32 0.12
N PHE A 343 -10.93 -15.82 0.11
CA PHE A 343 -10.63 -17.24 0.25
C PHE A 343 -11.19 -17.80 1.57
N TRP A 344 -10.90 -17.15 2.71
CA TRP A 344 -11.38 -17.59 4.02
C TRP A 344 -12.90 -17.48 4.19
N ILE A 345 -13.55 -16.50 3.55
CA ILE A 345 -15.02 -16.43 3.46
C ILE A 345 -15.58 -17.69 2.78
N CYS A 346 -15.02 -18.08 1.63
CA CYS A 346 -15.44 -19.29 0.92
C CYS A 346 -15.19 -20.55 1.76
N THR A 347 -14.01 -20.64 2.38
CA THR A 347 -13.64 -21.76 3.28
C THR A 347 -14.61 -21.87 4.45
N LEU A 348 -14.91 -20.76 5.13
CA LEU A 348 -15.82 -20.76 6.29
C LEU A 348 -17.23 -21.21 5.90
N VAL A 349 -17.76 -20.72 4.78
CA VAL A 349 -19.09 -21.10 4.28
C VAL A 349 -19.15 -22.59 3.93
N LEU A 350 -18.14 -23.10 3.24
CA LEU A 350 -18.07 -24.52 2.87
C LEU A 350 -17.89 -25.40 4.10
N VAL A 351 -16.99 -25.05 5.03
CA VAL A 351 -16.78 -25.80 6.28
C VAL A 351 -18.06 -25.82 7.13
N ALA A 352 -18.74 -24.67 7.31
CA ALA A 352 -20.00 -24.61 8.04
C ALA A 352 -21.10 -25.47 7.39
N SER A 353 -21.09 -25.59 6.07
CA SER A 353 -22.03 -26.45 5.32
C SER A 353 -21.69 -27.93 5.38
N ALA A 354 -20.39 -28.25 5.43
CA ALA A 354 -19.85 -29.61 5.48
C ALA A 354 -19.92 -30.21 6.88
N TRP A 355 -19.92 -29.37 7.91
CA TRP A 355 -19.81 -29.77 9.32
C TRP A 355 -20.78 -30.89 9.75
N PRO A 356 -22.10 -30.81 9.48
CA PRO A 356 -23.03 -31.87 9.89
C PRO A 356 -22.75 -33.21 9.21
N LEU A 357 -22.36 -33.18 7.92
CA LEU A 357 -22.01 -34.38 7.16
C LEU A 357 -20.73 -35.01 7.68
N LEU A 358 -19.72 -34.19 7.94
CA LEU A 358 -18.45 -34.64 8.48
C LEU A 358 -18.65 -35.29 9.86
N ARG A 359 -19.42 -34.64 10.74
CA ARG A 359 -19.75 -35.19 12.06
C ARG A 359 -20.47 -36.54 11.93
N GLN A 360 -21.47 -36.64 11.06
CA GLN A 360 -22.19 -37.90 10.83
C GLN A 360 -21.25 -39.01 10.33
N LEU A 361 -20.36 -38.72 9.38
CA LEU A 361 -19.39 -39.69 8.85
C LEU A 361 -18.38 -40.13 9.92
N LEU A 362 -17.84 -39.19 10.70
CA LEU A 362 -16.90 -39.48 11.77
C LEU A 362 -17.55 -40.34 12.85
N THR A 363 -18.78 -40.05 13.26
CA THR A 363 -19.50 -40.87 14.26
C THR A 363 -19.87 -42.27 13.78
N ARG A 364 -19.95 -42.49 12.45
CA ARG A 364 -20.26 -43.80 11.86
C ARG A 364 -19.03 -44.66 11.62
N LYS A 365 -17.90 -44.06 11.25
CA LYS A 365 -16.67 -44.78 10.86
C LYS A 365 -15.57 -44.80 11.93
N LEU A 366 -15.48 -43.76 12.76
CA LEU A 366 -14.48 -43.66 13.83
C LEU A 366 -15.15 -43.83 15.21
N ASN A 367 -14.34 -44.24 16.19
CA ASN A 367 -14.74 -44.22 17.60
C ASN A 367 -15.16 -42.78 18.01
N ARG A 368 -16.20 -42.65 18.85
CA ARG A 368 -16.78 -41.38 19.28
C ARG A 368 -15.75 -40.40 19.87
N GLY A 369 -14.67 -40.90 20.45
CA GLY A 369 -13.55 -40.10 20.97
C GLY A 369 -12.85 -39.25 19.89
N TRP A 370 -12.53 -39.83 18.73
CA TRP A 370 -11.85 -39.11 17.64
C TRP A 370 -12.73 -38.06 16.97
N ALA A 371 -14.03 -38.34 16.79
CA ALA A 371 -14.98 -37.36 16.27
C ALA A 371 -15.08 -36.13 17.20
N SER A 372 -15.03 -36.37 18.52
CA SER A 372 -15.03 -35.31 19.54
C SER A 372 -13.72 -34.52 19.52
N ALA A 373 -12.57 -35.21 19.45
CA ALA A 373 -11.26 -34.57 19.36
C ALA A 373 -11.12 -33.67 18.13
N LEU A 374 -11.55 -34.11 16.95
CA LEU A 374 -11.55 -33.30 15.73
C LEU A 374 -12.47 -32.08 15.83
N THR A 375 -13.61 -32.23 16.51
CA THR A 375 -14.53 -31.11 16.76
C THR A 375 -13.89 -30.06 17.65
N VAL A 376 -13.30 -30.49 18.76
CA VAL A 376 -12.60 -29.58 19.69
C VAL A 376 -11.41 -28.93 18.98
N GLY A 377 -10.64 -29.70 18.19
CA GLY A 377 -9.53 -29.18 17.39
C GLY A 377 -9.95 -28.11 16.38
N LEU A 378 -11.05 -28.34 15.64
CA LEU A 378 -11.57 -27.34 14.71
C LEU A 378 -12.09 -26.10 15.43
N GLN A 379 -12.79 -26.26 16.55
CA GLN A 379 -13.28 -25.12 17.35
C GLN A 379 -12.13 -24.31 17.93
N PHE A 380 -11.09 -24.98 18.45
CA PHE A 380 -9.87 -24.33 18.94
C PHE A 380 -9.17 -23.57 17.82
N MET A 381 -9.02 -24.19 16.65
CA MET A 381 -8.46 -23.53 15.47
C MET A 381 -9.28 -22.30 15.09
N LEU A 382 -10.60 -22.41 14.92
CA LEU A 382 -11.43 -21.25 14.57
C LEU A 382 -11.36 -20.14 15.64
N GLY A 383 -11.29 -20.51 16.92
CA GLY A 383 -11.11 -19.57 18.04
C GLY A 383 -9.76 -18.85 18.00
N ALA A 384 -8.66 -19.60 17.82
CA ALA A 384 -7.31 -19.04 17.69
C ALA A 384 -7.21 -18.12 16.46
N GLY A 385 -7.80 -18.53 15.33
CA GLY A 385 -7.86 -17.72 14.11
C GLY A 385 -8.64 -16.42 14.32
N ALA A 386 -9.78 -16.46 15.01
CA ALA A 386 -10.55 -15.27 15.35
C ALA A 386 -9.75 -14.30 16.24
N ILE A 387 -9.04 -14.81 17.26
CA ILE A 387 -8.19 -14.00 18.13
C ILE A 387 -7.07 -13.33 17.32
N LEU A 388 -6.34 -14.11 16.51
CA LEU A 388 -5.26 -13.58 15.67
C LEU A 388 -5.77 -12.56 14.65
N PHE A 389 -6.95 -12.78 14.08
CA PHE A 389 -7.60 -11.85 13.17
C PHE A 389 -7.93 -10.52 13.86
N VAL A 390 -8.46 -10.56 15.09
CA VAL A 390 -8.76 -9.36 15.87
C VAL A 390 -7.48 -8.58 16.20
N ILE A 391 -6.42 -9.26 16.66
CA ILE A 391 -5.13 -8.62 16.97
C ILE A 391 -4.52 -8.01 15.70
N SER A 392 -4.58 -8.73 14.58
CA SER A 392 -4.12 -8.24 13.27
C SER A 392 -4.91 -6.99 12.85
N SER A 393 -6.24 -7.01 12.99
CA SER A 393 -7.11 -5.87 12.65
C SER A 393 -6.83 -4.63 13.50
N VAL A 394 -6.61 -4.79 14.82
CA VAL A 394 -6.25 -3.68 15.72
C VAL A 394 -4.88 -3.10 15.37
N THR A 395 -3.92 -3.95 15.04
CA THR A 395 -2.58 -3.52 14.59
C THR A 395 -2.68 -2.74 13.29
N TYR A 396 -3.51 -3.20 12.36
CA TYR A 396 -3.73 -2.57 11.07
C TYR A 396 -4.54 -1.28 11.12
N TYR A 397 -5.38 -1.09 12.14
CA TYR A 397 -5.96 0.23 12.43
C TYR A 397 -4.87 1.26 12.75
N LYS A 398 -3.86 0.90 13.55
CA LYS A 398 -2.70 1.78 13.82
C LYS A 398 -1.87 2.02 12.56
N ALA A 399 -1.68 0.99 11.73
CA ALA A 399 -1.01 1.14 10.44
C ALA A 399 -1.76 2.11 9.51
N TRP A 400 -3.10 2.04 9.50
CA TRP A 400 -3.95 2.97 8.76
C TRP A 400 -3.79 4.41 9.25
N GLN A 401 -3.77 4.63 10.57
CA GLN A 401 -3.48 5.95 11.14
C GLN A 401 -2.09 6.47 10.75
N GLY A 402 -1.08 5.60 10.72
CA GLY A 402 0.26 5.93 10.24
C GLY A 402 0.28 6.34 8.77
N LEU A 403 -0.44 5.58 7.93
CA LEU A 403 -0.62 5.90 6.53
C LEU A 403 -1.36 7.23 6.33
N HIS A 404 -2.44 7.47 7.07
CA HIS A 404 -3.17 8.75 7.04
C HIS A 404 -2.25 9.93 7.38
N LYS A 405 -1.46 9.82 8.47
CA LYS A 405 -0.48 10.86 8.83
C LYS A 405 0.51 11.11 7.70
N LYS A 406 1.04 10.05 7.09
CA LYS A 406 1.94 10.14 5.93
C LYS A 406 1.28 10.88 4.76
N LEU A 407 0.05 10.52 4.41
CA LEU A 407 -0.69 11.17 3.31
C LEU A 407 -0.97 12.64 3.61
N VAL A 408 -1.37 12.99 4.84
CA VAL A 408 -1.58 14.39 5.25
C VAL A 408 -0.29 15.20 5.17
N THR A 409 0.85 14.63 5.58
CA THR A 409 2.16 15.30 5.45
C THR A 409 2.51 15.55 3.99
N ILE A 410 2.32 14.57 3.11
CA ILE A 410 2.56 14.74 1.66
C ILE A 410 1.60 15.78 1.08
N GLN A 411 0.32 15.73 1.45
CA GLN A 411 -0.69 16.68 0.99
C GLN A 411 -0.34 18.12 1.40
N ALA A 412 0.15 18.30 2.64
CA ALA A 412 0.60 19.59 3.13
C ALA A 412 1.77 20.15 2.31
N GLU A 413 2.71 19.29 1.90
CA GLU A 413 3.82 19.67 1.03
C GLU A 413 3.37 20.01 -0.40
N LEU A 414 2.40 19.27 -0.96
CA LEU A 414 1.83 19.60 -2.28
C LEU A 414 1.18 21.00 -2.31
N LEU A 415 0.69 21.48 -1.17
CA LEU A 415 0.05 22.79 -1.06
C LEU A 415 1.02 23.95 -0.82
N CYS A 416 2.31 23.67 -0.65
CA CYS A 416 3.33 24.70 -0.52
C CYS A 416 3.73 25.25 -1.89
N ASP A 417 4.24 26.49 -1.91
CA ASP A 417 4.86 27.10 -3.09
C ASP A 417 6.32 26.64 -3.24
N VAL A 418 6.96 26.30 -2.12
CA VAL A 418 8.31 25.71 -2.07
C VAL A 418 8.23 24.31 -1.43
N PRO A 419 7.86 23.27 -2.21
CA PRO A 419 7.67 21.92 -1.68
C PRO A 419 9.00 21.19 -1.40
N ASP A 420 9.01 20.32 -0.39
CA ASP A 420 10.10 19.37 -0.18
C ASP A 420 9.92 18.10 -1.04
N PHE A 421 10.69 18.00 -2.11
CA PHE A 421 10.63 16.86 -3.02
C PHE A 421 11.08 15.53 -2.38
N SER A 422 11.84 15.54 -1.28
CA SER A 422 12.17 14.33 -0.54
C SER A 422 10.94 13.71 0.14
N VAL A 423 10.06 14.56 0.68
CA VAL A 423 8.77 14.14 1.25
C VAL A 423 7.80 13.76 0.14
N LEU A 424 7.73 14.54 -0.95
CA LEU A 424 6.85 14.23 -2.08
C LEU A 424 7.23 12.91 -2.77
N GLY A 425 8.52 12.55 -2.78
CA GLY A 425 8.99 11.26 -3.28
C GLY A 425 8.37 10.05 -2.57
N LEU A 426 7.84 10.22 -1.35
CA LEU A 426 7.14 9.16 -0.62
C LEU A 426 5.75 8.83 -1.19
N SER A 427 5.23 9.71 -2.07
CA SER A 427 3.92 9.60 -2.72
C SER A 427 3.93 8.73 -3.96
N TYR A 428 5.08 8.61 -4.63
CA TYR A 428 5.18 7.99 -5.95
C TYR A 428 6.59 7.47 -6.22
N LEU A 429 6.67 6.24 -6.71
CA LEU A 429 7.93 5.54 -6.97
C LEU A 429 8.85 6.23 -7.99
N ASN A 430 8.32 7.04 -8.91
CA ASN A 430 9.11 7.74 -9.92
C ASN A 430 9.11 9.25 -9.64
N ALA A 431 9.81 9.62 -8.56
CA ALA A 431 9.88 10.99 -8.06
C ALA A 431 10.36 11.99 -9.13
N ALA A 432 11.18 11.56 -10.11
CA ALA A 432 11.65 12.41 -11.21
C ALA A 432 10.52 12.98 -12.08
N ARG A 433 9.36 12.32 -12.15
CA ARG A 433 8.19 12.79 -12.91
C ARG A 433 7.23 13.65 -12.10
N LEU A 434 7.42 13.75 -10.77
CA LEU A 434 6.53 14.52 -9.91
C LEU A 434 6.46 16.01 -10.27
N PRO A 435 7.57 16.72 -10.55
CA PRO A 435 7.51 18.15 -10.87
C PRO A 435 6.58 18.46 -12.05
N GLU A 436 6.70 17.70 -13.13
CA GLU A 436 5.87 17.86 -14.33
C GLU A 436 4.38 17.62 -14.03
N ARG A 437 4.07 16.56 -13.27
CA ARG A 437 2.71 16.17 -12.94
C ARG A 437 2.05 17.13 -11.96
N ILE A 438 2.78 17.58 -10.95
CA ILE A 438 2.34 18.59 -9.99
C ILE A 438 2.00 19.87 -10.72
N ASN A 439 2.90 20.37 -11.56
CA ASN A 439 2.68 21.58 -12.35
C ASN A 439 1.43 21.49 -13.22
N PHE A 440 1.17 20.33 -13.83
CA PHE A 440 -0.06 20.12 -14.61
C PHE A 440 -1.32 20.18 -13.74
N LEU A 441 -1.35 19.44 -12.62
CA LEU A 441 -2.53 19.39 -11.76
C LEU A 441 -2.81 20.73 -11.09
N GLU A 442 -1.77 21.47 -10.72
CA GLU A 442 -1.89 22.82 -10.17
C GLU A 442 -2.49 23.80 -11.18
N ARG A 443 -1.95 23.82 -12.41
CA ARG A 443 -2.48 24.69 -13.48
C ARG A 443 -3.92 24.38 -13.83
N GLN A 444 -4.31 23.11 -13.79
CA GLN A 444 -5.68 22.67 -14.08
C GLN A 444 -6.60 22.74 -12.85
N ARG A 445 -6.08 23.14 -11.66
CA ARG A 445 -6.79 23.12 -10.39
C ARG A 445 -7.48 21.78 -10.13
N LEU A 446 -6.74 20.67 -10.21
CA LEU A 446 -7.25 19.31 -10.01
C LEU A 446 -6.80 18.70 -8.67
N SER A 447 -7.60 17.78 -8.13
CA SER A 447 -7.39 17.09 -6.84
C SER A 447 -7.07 18.06 -5.71
N VAL A 448 -5.98 17.81 -4.96
CA VAL A 448 -5.52 18.64 -3.85
C VAL A 448 -5.36 20.14 -4.22
N PHE A 449 -5.12 20.45 -5.49
CA PHE A 449 -4.87 21.81 -5.95
C PHE A 449 -6.13 22.63 -6.26
N ARG A 450 -7.34 22.03 -6.23
CA ARG A 450 -8.60 22.72 -6.52
C ARG A 450 -8.77 24.02 -5.74
N ASP A 451 -8.44 23.95 -4.46
CA ASP A 451 -8.60 25.04 -3.49
C ASP A 451 -7.25 25.66 -3.10
N LYS A 452 -6.16 25.32 -3.79
CA LYS A 452 -4.85 25.95 -3.52
C LYS A 452 -4.93 27.42 -3.89
N LYS A 453 -4.46 28.27 -2.98
CA LYS A 453 -4.40 29.72 -3.11
C LYS A 453 -3.00 30.20 -2.76
N SER A 454 -2.51 31.17 -3.52
CA SER A 454 -1.37 31.99 -3.12
C SER A 454 -1.74 32.89 -1.95
N LEU A 455 -0.74 33.41 -1.22
CA LEU A 455 -1.00 34.31 -0.09
C LEU A 455 -1.84 35.54 -0.49
N ALA A 456 -1.57 36.09 -1.68
CA ALA A 456 -2.25 37.28 -2.21
C ALA A 456 -3.75 37.06 -2.49
N GLU A 457 -4.19 35.81 -2.65
CA GLU A 457 -5.61 35.47 -2.85
C GLU A 457 -6.41 35.39 -1.53
N TYR A 458 -5.74 35.47 -0.38
CA TYR A 458 -6.40 35.48 0.93
C TYR A 458 -6.67 36.89 1.41
N GLN A 459 -7.84 37.07 2.04
CA GLN A 459 -8.18 38.29 2.75
C GLN A 459 -7.59 38.25 4.17
N ILE A 460 -6.63 39.13 4.46
CA ILE A 460 -6.06 39.27 5.80
C ILE A 460 -7.05 40.02 6.70
N ILE A 461 -7.51 39.37 7.76
CA ILE A 461 -8.42 39.92 8.76
C ILE A 461 -7.62 40.29 10.02
N PRO A 462 -7.74 41.53 10.53
CA PRO A 462 -7.14 41.94 11.80
C PRO A 462 -7.98 41.39 12.96
N ALA A 463 -7.84 40.09 13.25
CA ALA A 463 -8.52 39.43 14.36
C ALA A 463 -7.51 38.66 15.24
N PRO A 464 -7.68 38.66 16.57
CA PRO A 464 -6.86 37.82 17.44
C PRO A 464 -7.19 36.36 17.13
N ALA A 465 -6.22 35.65 16.56
CA ALA A 465 -6.39 34.28 16.12
C ALA A 465 -5.40 33.30 16.75
N GLY A 466 -4.60 33.73 17.72
CA GLY A 466 -3.56 32.92 18.37
C GLY A 466 -2.17 33.54 18.23
N ALA A 467 -1.14 32.75 18.50
CA ALA A 467 0.25 33.21 18.43
C ALA A 467 1.24 32.08 18.14
N ILE A 468 2.44 32.44 17.64
CA ILE A 468 3.62 31.57 17.66
C ILE A 468 4.16 31.53 19.09
N ALA A 469 4.09 30.36 19.73
CA ALA A 469 4.52 30.17 21.12
C ALA A 469 6.01 29.79 21.21
N ARG A 470 6.47 28.89 20.34
CA ARG A 470 7.82 28.34 20.38
C ARG A 470 8.38 28.16 18.98
N VAL A 471 9.66 28.46 18.83
CA VAL A 471 10.46 28.11 17.65
C VAL A 471 11.72 27.42 18.13
N TRP A 472 12.05 26.29 17.51
CA TRP A 472 13.25 25.52 17.82
C TRP A 472 13.70 24.76 16.59
N SER A 473 14.97 24.40 16.51
CA SER A 473 15.47 23.48 15.49
C SER A 473 16.01 22.22 16.17
N ASN A 474 15.89 21.06 15.53
CA ASN A 474 16.76 19.95 15.92
C ASN A 474 18.22 20.35 15.68
N ALA A 475 19.15 19.76 16.43
CA ALA A 475 20.57 19.89 16.10
C ALA A 475 20.75 19.43 14.65
N PRO A 476 21.55 20.13 13.82
CA PRO A 476 21.88 19.62 12.51
C PRO A 476 22.42 18.20 12.72
N PRO A 477 21.81 17.16 12.15
CA PRO A 477 22.44 15.86 12.18
C PRO A 477 23.82 16.02 11.56
N ALA A 478 24.79 15.31 12.12
CA ALA A 478 26.17 15.30 11.63
C ALA A 478 26.21 15.34 10.08
N PRO A 479 27.13 16.10 9.48
CA PRO A 479 27.01 16.58 8.10
C PRO A 479 26.72 15.39 7.17
N GLY A 480 25.53 15.37 6.56
CA GLY A 480 25.16 14.27 5.69
C GLY A 480 23.69 14.01 5.49
N TRP A 481 22.95 13.67 6.55
CA TRP A 481 21.68 12.94 6.35
C TRP A 481 20.55 13.31 7.30
N GLY A 482 20.51 14.57 7.69
CA GLY A 482 19.20 15.15 7.89
C GLY A 482 19.22 16.65 7.70
N ILE A 483 18.12 17.10 7.12
CA ILE A 483 17.88 18.51 6.94
C ILE A 483 17.60 19.03 8.35
N GLN A 484 18.41 19.99 8.83
CA GLN A 484 18.08 20.74 10.04
C GLN A 484 16.62 21.17 9.88
N THR A 485 15.75 20.69 10.76
CA THR A 485 14.32 20.91 10.67
C THR A 485 13.97 21.98 11.69
N ILE A 486 13.34 23.03 11.19
CA ILE A 486 12.84 24.14 11.99
C ILE A 486 11.41 23.79 12.40
N PHE A 487 11.16 23.81 13.70
CA PHE A 487 9.86 23.55 14.28
C PHE A 487 9.25 24.86 14.78
N LEU A 488 8.02 25.13 14.36
CA LEU A 488 7.19 26.22 14.87
C LEU A 488 5.98 25.62 15.57
N GLU A 489 5.72 26.07 16.79
CA GLU A 489 4.58 25.65 17.59
C GLU A 489 3.81 26.88 18.09
N GLY A 490 2.50 26.76 18.15
CA GLY A 490 1.64 27.85 18.58
C GLY A 490 0.21 27.43 18.83
N SER A 491 -0.65 28.43 19.03
CA SER A 491 -2.10 28.27 19.06
C SER A 491 -2.73 28.98 17.86
N ALA A 492 -3.85 28.45 17.37
CA ALA A 492 -4.62 29.05 16.28
C ALA A 492 -6.13 28.80 16.47
N TYR A 493 -6.93 29.86 16.57
CA TYR A 493 -8.35 29.80 16.88
C TYR A 493 -9.14 30.89 16.15
N ASP A 494 -10.28 30.53 15.58
CA ASP A 494 -11.21 31.47 14.98
C ASP A 494 -12.19 31.96 16.04
N THR A 495 -12.01 33.22 16.46
CA THR A 495 -12.82 33.87 17.48
C THR A 495 -14.26 34.15 17.02
N GLN A 496 -14.50 34.33 15.72
CA GLN A 496 -15.83 34.60 15.19
C GLN A 496 -16.70 33.33 15.20
N SER A 497 -16.13 32.20 14.77
CA SER A 497 -16.87 30.93 14.73
C SER A 497 -16.81 30.13 16.04
N ARG A 498 -15.96 30.56 16.99
CA ARG A 498 -15.64 29.85 18.24
C ARG A 498 -15.16 28.42 17.98
N ARG A 499 -14.25 28.25 17.02
CA ARG A 499 -13.65 26.95 16.65
C ARG A 499 -12.15 27.10 16.45
N ALA A 500 -11.42 25.99 16.58
CA ALA A 500 -10.03 25.94 16.14
C ALA A 500 -9.91 26.39 14.67
N ALA A 501 -8.84 27.14 14.36
CA ALA A 501 -8.57 27.53 12.98
C ALA A 501 -8.42 26.27 12.10
N ARG A 502 -8.73 26.38 10.80
CA ARG A 502 -8.72 25.21 9.90
C ARG A 502 -7.30 24.70 9.67
N ARG A 503 -6.33 25.61 9.53
CA ARG A 503 -4.93 25.34 9.24
C ARG A 503 -4.08 26.57 9.57
N VAL A 504 -2.78 26.38 9.74
CA VAL A 504 -1.79 27.47 9.75
C VAL A 504 -0.96 27.42 8.47
N LEU A 505 -0.79 28.58 7.84
CA LEU A 505 0.15 28.82 6.75
C LEU A 505 1.41 29.44 7.33
N ILE A 506 2.57 28.97 6.88
CA ILE A 506 3.86 29.59 7.19
C ILE A 506 4.44 30.10 5.89
N VAL A 507 4.79 31.39 5.92
CA VAL A 507 5.16 32.19 4.77
C VAL A 507 6.54 32.76 4.99
N ASN A 508 7.37 32.79 3.95
CA ASN A 508 8.68 33.44 3.98
C ASN A 508 8.59 34.96 3.75
N GLU A 509 9.74 35.59 3.53
CA GLU A 509 9.88 37.02 3.22
C GLU A 509 9.26 37.41 1.88
N ASP A 510 9.30 36.50 0.90
CA ASP A 510 8.78 36.69 -0.46
C ASP A 510 7.28 36.39 -0.61
N ASP A 511 6.55 36.33 0.51
CA ASP A 511 5.12 35.96 0.54
C ASP A 511 4.82 34.54 0.01
N LEU A 512 5.81 33.65 -0.10
CA LEU A 512 5.66 32.26 -0.52
C LEU A 512 5.30 31.35 0.65
N ILE A 513 4.33 30.44 0.44
CA ILE A 513 3.94 29.44 1.43
C ILE A 513 5.00 28.33 1.46
N VAL A 514 5.78 28.26 2.54
CA VAL A 514 6.87 27.29 2.72
C VAL A 514 6.47 26.07 3.55
N ALA A 515 5.42 26.18 4.37
CA ALA A 515 4.86 25.07 5.12
C ALA A 515 3.40 25.31 5.49
N THR A 516 2.69 24.21 5.77
CA THR A 516 1.35 24.27 6.34
C THR A 516 1.22 23.31 7.52
N ALA A 517 0.43 23.68 8.53
CA ALA A 517 0.22 22.87 9.72
C ALA A 517 -1.25 22.71 10.08
N SER A 518 -1.64 21.48 10.38
CA SER A 518 -2.99 21.21 10.90
C SER A 518 -3.10 21.66 12.36
N VAL A 519 -4.23 22.28 12.71
CA VAL A 519 -4.52 22.72 14.08
C VAL A 519 -5.28 21.61 14.79
N ARG A 520 -4.84 21.25 15.99
CA ARG A 520 -5.56 20.29 16.84
C ARG A 520 -6.88 20.92 17.30
N PRO A 521 -8.02 20.23 17.12
CA PRO A 521 -9.31 20.77 17.54
C PRO A 521 -9.35 20.96 19.06
N ALA A 522 -9.83 22.12 19.50
CA ALA A 522 -10.18 22.37 20.90
C ALA A 522 -11.33 23.39 20.98
N SER A 523 -12.10 23.31 22.07
CA SER A 523 -13.18 24.28 22.36
C SER A 523 -12.62 25.63 22.82
N ASN A 524 -11.45 25.62 23.47
CA ASN A 524 -10.83 26.81 24.05
C ASN A 524 -9.68 27.34 23.17
N PRO A 525 -9.54 28.68 23.01
CA PRO A 525 -8.54 29.29 22.14
C PRO A 525 -7.09 28.85 22.40
N GLY A 526 -6.69 28.74 23.68
CA GLY A 526 -5.32 28.36 24.07
C GLY A 526 -5.00 26.86 23.93
N GLN A 527 -6.00 26.01 23.69
CA GLN A 527 -5.82 24.56 23.55
C GLN A 527 -5.80 24.11 22.08
N ALA A 528 -6.16 24.98 21.15
CA ALA A 528 -6.12 24.73 19.72
C ALA A 528 -4.69 24.90 19.19
N THR A 529 -3.84 23.90 19.41
CA THR A 529 -2.41 23.98 19.13
C THR A 529 -2.04 23.45 17.74
N TRP A 530 -0.97 23.98 17.18
CA TRP A 530 -0.41 23.53 15.91
C TRP A 530 1.10 23.38 16.01
N THR A 531 1.65 22.51 15.18
CA THR A 531 3.09 22.30 15.03
C THR A 531 3.39 22.17 13.55
N ALA A 532 4.35 22.94 13.06
CA ALA A 532 4.91 22.83 11.73
C ALA A 532 6.37 22.38 11.81
N ALA A 533 6.78 21.53 10.89
CA ALA A 533 8.16 21.12 10.70
C ALA A 533 8.59 21.56 9.29
N ILE A 534 9.66 22.34 9.20
CA ILE A 534 10.14 22.94 7.97
C ILE A 534 11.60 22.55 7.76
N PRO A 535 11.92 21.80 6.70
CA PRO A 535 13.31 21.51 6.36
C PRO A 535 14.07 22.81 6.05
N ALA A 536 15.21 23.06 6.70
CA ALA A 536 16.09 24.20 6.45
C ALA A 536 16.54 24.31 5.00
N ALA A 537 16.59 23.18 4.26
CA ALA A 537 16.89 23.14 2.84
C ALA A 537 15.89 23.92 1.97
N LYS A 538 14.71 24.28 2.49
CA LYS A 538 13.75 25.17 1.81
C LYS A 538 14.21 26.63 1.75
N PHE A 539 15.25 27.00 2.49
CA PHE A 539 15.72 28.37 2.59
C PHE A 539 17.13 28.49 2.00
N PRO A 540 17.36 29.47 1.10
CA PRO A 540 18.66 29.66 0.47
C PRO A 540 19.69 30.32 1.39
N GLN A 541 19.24 31.01 2.44
CA GLN A 541 20.09 31.78 3.36
C GLN A 541 20.07 31.16 4.77
N ALA A 542 21.10 31.44 5.58
CA ALA A 542 21.24 30.97 6.97
C ALA A 542 20.20 31.57 7.95
N GLU A 543 19.47 32.57 7.50
CA GLU A 543 18.47 33.29 8.26
C GLU A 543 17.22 33.43 7.39
N ALA A 544 16.05 33.20 7.97
CA ALA A 544 14.77 33.38 7.30
C ALA A 544 13.75 33.97 8.27
N ARG A 545 13.03 35.00 7.83
CA ARG A 545 11.89 35.57 8.54
C ARG A 545 10.62 34.84 8.14
N LEU A 546 9.96 34.23 9.12
CA LEU A 546 8.76 33.43 8.92
C LEU A 546 7.56 34.12 9.54
N ARG A 547 6.51 34.30 8.74
CA ARG A 547 5.20 34.80 9.17
C ARG A 547 4.21 33.64 9.23
N ALA A 548 3.42 33.56 10.29
CA ALA A 548 2.38 32.56 10.44
C ALA A 548 0.99 33.18 10.33
N TYR A 549 0.10 32.54 9.58
CA TYR A 549 -1.29 32.96 9.40
C TYR A 549 -2.24 31.79 9.66
N ALA A 550 -3.31 32.03 10.42
CA ALA A 550 -4.39 31.06 10.63
C ALA A 550 -5.45 31.20 9.53
N ILE A 551 -5.78 30.11 8.84
CA ILE A 551 -6.97 30.05 7.97
C ILE A 551 -8.20 29.92 8.85
N LEU A 552 -9.08 30.91 8.75
CA LEU A 552 -10.32 30.98 9.53
C LEU A 552 -11.39 30.04 8.96
N SER A 553 -12.59 30.03 9.56
CA SER A 553 -13.68 29.14 9.15
C SER A 553 -14.12 29.39 7.71
N ARG A 554 -14.09 30.66 7.29
CA ARG A 554 -14.19 31.06 5.89
C ARG A 554 -12.82 30.85 5.23
N ALA A 555 -12.78 29.95 4.24
CA ALA A 555 -11.52 29.47 3.63
C ALA A 555 -10.75 30.53 2.83
N ASP A 556 -11.31 31.71 2.62
CA ASP A 556 -10.72 32.87 1.97
C ASP A 556 -10.14 33.88 2.95
N GLN A 557 -10.34 33.71 4.26
CA GLN A 557 -9.90 34.64 5.28
C GLN A 557 -8.75 34.05 6.11
N ILE A 558 -7.72 34.84 6.30
CA ILE A 558 -6.59 34.51 7.16
C ILE A 558 -6.37 35.57 8.24
N ALA A 559 -5.88 35.17 9.39
CA ALA A 559 -5.51 36.08 10.47
C ALA A 559 -4.04 35.89 10.85
N PHE A 560 -3.34 36.99 11.08
CA PHE A 560 -1.92 36.97 11.42
C PHE A 560 -1.69 36.45 12.85
N LEU A 561 -0.77 35.49 13.00
CA LEU A 561 -0.40 34.87 14.28
C LEU A 561 0.93 35.41 14.83
N GLY A 562 1.68 36.14 14.01
CA GLY A 562 2.99 36.65 14.39
C GLY A 562 4.08 36.23 13.43
N GLU A 563 5.27 36.69 13.77
CA GLU A 563 6.47 36.55 12.96
C GLU A 563 7.66 36.21 13.83
N LYS A 564 8.54 35.37 13.30
CA LYS A 564 9.79 34.98 13.94
C LYS A 564 10.90 34.88 12.91
N THR A 565 12.04 35.45 13.24
CA THR A 565 13.28 35.21 12.51
C THR A 565 13.94 33.96 13.05
N VAL A 566 14.32 33.05 12.16
CA VAL A 566 15.01 31.81 12.50
C VAL A 566 16.37 31.77 11.84
N ARG A 567 17.37 31.38 12.63
CA ARG A 567 18.73 31.15 12.18
C ARG A 567 19.01 29.66 12.18
N PHE A 568 19.62 29.19 11.13
CA PHE A 568 19.97 27.80 10.94
C PHE A 568 21.30 27.74 10.19
N SER A 569 22.02 26.65 10.37
CA SER A 569 23.19 26.42 9.54
C SER A 569 22.63 26.12 8.15
N PRO A 570 22.88 26.98 7.14
CA PRO A 570 22.51 26.63 5.79
C PRO A 570 23.20 25.30 5.56
N THR A 571 22.43 24.30 5.14
CA THR A 571 23.06 23.10 4.62
C THR A 571 23.79 23.62 3.38
N GLN A 572 25.07 23.99 3.52
CA GLN A 572 25.97 23.84 2.40
C GLN A 572 25.80 22.36 2.09
N LEU A 573 25.03 22.06 1.04
CA LEU A 573 25.23 20.81 0.32
C LEU A 573 26.74 20.70 0.24
N PRO A 574 27.38 19.73 0.92
CA PRO A 574 28.83 19.64 0.92
C PRO A 574 29.22 19.76 -0.54
N THR A 575 30.07 20.74 -0.84
CA THR A 575 30.52 21.09 -2.19
C THR A 575 30.61 19.79 -2.94
N ALA A 576 29.73 19.57 -3.93
CA ALA A 576 29.54 18.25 -4.52
C ALA A 576 30.92 17.68 -4.84
N ALA A 577 31.43 16.82 -3.96
CA ALA A 577 32.64 16.11 -4.25
C ALA A 577 32.18 15.29 -5.44
N ARG A 578 32.78 15.57 -6.61
CA ARG A 578 32.58 14.71 -7.78
C ARG A 578 32.60 13.28 -7.23
N PRO A 579 31.60 12.43 -7.50
CA PRO A 579 31.57 11.09 -6.92
C PRO A 579 32.91 10.42 -7.26
N THR A 580 33.82 10.38 -6.29
CA THR A 580 35.19 9.94 -6.53
C THR A 580 35.18 8.45 -6.29
N LEU A 581 35.38 7.73 -7.39
CA LEU A 581 35.48 6.28 -7.49
C LEU A 581 34.21 5.49 -7.14
N LEU A 582 33.80 4.71 -8.14
CA LEU A 582 32.86 3.62 -8.00
C LEU A 582 33.71 2.35 -7.95
N ALA A 583 33.99 1.86 -6.74
CA ALA A 583 34.72 0.61 -6.62
C ALA A 583 33.80 -0.54 -7.03
N ALA A 584 34.05 -1.06 -8.23
CA ALA A 584 33.31 -2.16 -8.77
C ALA A 584 34.11 -3.45 -8.61
N HIS A 585 33.63 -4.37 -7.77
CA HIS A 585 33.71 -5.76 -8.19
C HIS A 585 32.47 -5.99 -9.08
N PRO A 586 32.60 -6.24 -10.40
CA PRO A 586 31.51 -6.09 -11.37
C PRO A 586 30.25 -6.92 -11.14
N ARG A 587 30.20 -7.76 -10.08
CA ARG A 587 29.10 -8.69 -9.81
C ARG A 587 28.61 -8.79 -8.36
N LEU A 588 29.24 -8.16 -7.36
CA LEU A 588 28.98 -8.50 -5.96
C LEU A 588 28.76 -7.31 -5.01
N CYS A 589 29.69 -6.36 -4.97
CA CYS A 589 29.58 -5.16 -4.14
C CYS A 589 29.94 -3.91 -4.95
N VAL A 590 29.20 -2.83 -4.72
CA VAL A 590 29.48 -1.50 -5.25
C VAL A 590 29.29 -0.47 -4.14
N GLY A 591 30.02 0.62 -4.22
CA GLY A 591 29.82 1.75 -3.33
C GLY A 591 30.54 2.98 -3.83
N CYS A 592 30.21 4.10 -3.20
CA CYS A 592 30.79 5.39 -3.48
C CYS A 592 30.89 6.16 -2.17
N VAL A 593 31.95 6.96 -2.03
CA VAL A 593 32.05 8.01 -1.02
C VAL A 593 31.49 9.28 -1.64
N GLU A 594 30.39 9.78 -1.07
CA GLU A 594 29.73 10.98 -1.57
C GLU A 594 30.32 12.25 -0.95
N ALA A 595 30.71 12.17 0.32
CA ALA A 595 31.37 13.28 1.02
C ALA A 595 32.20 12.78 2.20
N TYR A 596 33.27 13.52 2.51
CA TYR A 596 34.02 13.37 3.75
C TYR A 596 34.63 14.72 4.16
N GLY A 597 34.97 14.88 5.43
CA GLY A 597 35.60 16.10 5.93
C GLY A 597 35.76 16.12 7.45
N LEU A 598 36.51 17.09 7.95
CA LEU A 598 36.63 17.40 9.38
C LEU A 598 35.63 18.50 9.74
N VAL A 599 34.81 18.28 10.77
CA VAL A 599 33.91 19.28 11.34
C VAL A 599 34.08 19.25 12.85
N GLN A 600 34.53 20.38 13.41
CA GLN A 600 34.98 20.44 14.82
C GLN A 600 36.05 19.36 15.08
N ASP A 601 35.89 18.58 16.15
CA ASP A 601 36.82 17.53 16.57
C ASP A 601 36.46 16.15 16.01
N GLN A 602 35.67 16.08 14.92
CA GLN A 602 35.24 14.82 14.33
C GLN A 602 35.47 14.79 12.82
N PHE A 603 36.02 13.67 12.35
CA PHE A 603 36.02 13.28 10.94
C PHE A 603 34.71 12.59 10.60
N TYR A 604 34.12 13.03 9.49
CA TYR A 604 32.91 12.47 8.92
C TYR A 604 33.22 11.91 7.54
N ALA A 605 32.63 10.75 7.24
CA ALA A 605 32.56 10.22 5.89
C ALA A 605 31.17 9.60 5.67
N LEU A 606 30.64 9.78 4.47
CA LEU A 606 29.36 9.23 4.07
C LEU A 606 29.35 8.84 2.60
N GLY A 607 28.43 7.96 2.29
CA GLY A 607 28.14 7.59 0.93
C GLY A 607 27.13 6.48 0.89
N TRP A 608 27.23 5.66 -0.13
CA TRP A 608 26.39 4.49 -0.27
C TRP A 608 27.22 3.27 -0.61
N ALA A 609 26.70 2.11 -0.25
CA ALA A 609 27.29 0.84 -0.57
C ALA A 609 26.18 -0.20 -0.69
N GLY A 610 26.37 -1.20 -1.53
CA GLY A 610 25.36 -2.20 -1.83
C GLY A 610 25.98 -3.52 -2.17
N CYS A 611 25.28 -4.60 -1.81
CA CYS A 611 25.61 -5.96 -2.19
C CYS A 611 24.39 -6.61 -2.85
N GLN A 612 24.61 -7.45 -3.86
CA GLN A 612 23.52 -8.11 -4.60
C GLN A 612 22.68 -9.05 -3.72
N LYS A 613 23.30 -9.68 -2.71
CA LYS A 613 22.70 -10.82 -1.99
C LYS A 613 22.42 -10.59 -0.51
N VAL A 614 23.01 -9.55 0.08
CA VAL A 614 22.86 -9.26 1.52
C VAL A 614 22.20 -7.90 1.72
N ASN A 615 21.21 -7.87 2.63
CA ASN A 615 20.62 -6.62 3.08
C ASN A 615 21.60 -5.89 4.01
N GLY A 616 22.21 -4.84 3.47
CA GLY A 616 23.19 -4.01 4.14
C GLY A 616 24.60 -4.58 4.12
N VAL A 617 25.59 -3.68 4.12
CA VAL A 617 27.02 -3.99 4.03
C VAL A 617 27.79 -3.21 5.10
N TRP A 618 28.95 -3.71 5.50
CA TRP A 618 29.82 -2.98 6.41
C TRP A 618 30.81 -2.14 5.61
N VAL A 619 31.06 -0.94 6.09
CA VAL A 619 32.04 -0.02 5.55
C VAL A 619 33.07 0.26 6.64
N PHE A 620 34.35 0.14 6.31
CA PHE A 620 35.48 0.29 7.22
C PHE A 620 36.38 1.44 6.78
N LEU A 621 36.91 2.19 7.74
CA LEU A 621 37.95 3.17 7.53
C LEU A 621 39.25 2.66 8.15
N THR A 622 40.34 2.69 7.40
CA THR A 622 41.66 2.26 7.84
C THR A 622 42.70 3.36 7.68
N ASP A 623 43.83 3.18 8.36
CA ASP A 623 45.06 3.92 8.08
C ASP A 623 45.57 3.68 6.65
N HIS A 624 46.59 4.46 6.26
CA HIS A 624 47.22 4.38 4.93
C HIS A 624 47.76 2.97 4.61
N SER A 625 48.30 2.26 5.61
CA SER A 625 48.83 0.90 5.48
C SER A 625 47.75 -0.19 5.47
N ALA A 626 46.48 0.15 5.70
CA ALA A 626 45.37 -0.80 5.84
C ALA A 626 45.59 -1.85 6.95
N THR A 627 46.36 -1.48 7.97
CA THR A 627 46.75 -2.34 9.09
C THR A 627 45.87 -2.14 10.31
N GLN A 628 45.26 -0.95 10.46
CA GLN A 628 44.41 -0.62 11.59
C GLN A 628 43.05 -0.10 11.14
N ILE A 629 41.97 -0.69 11.68
CA ILE A 629 40.61 -0.16 11.50
C ILE A 629 40.41 0.98 12.50
N ILE A 630 40.17 2.18 11.96
CA ILE A 630 40.00 3.42 12.72
C ILE A 630 38.51 3.65 13.03
N GLY A 631 37.62 3.24 12.12
CA GLY A 631 36.18 3.32 12.30
C GLY A 631 35.41 2.42 11.35
N TYR A 632 34.12 2.22 11.63
CA TYR A 632 33.26 1.37 10.84
C TYR A 632 31.79 1.79 10.92
N ALA A 633 31.03 1.51 9.86
CA ALA A 633 29.60 1.78 9.78
C ALA A 633 28.87 0.67 9.04
N ARG A 634 27.60 0.45 9.37
CA ARG A 634 26.74 -0.49 8.63
C ARG A 634 25.80 0.30 7.74
N ALA A 635 25.84 0.02 6.44
CA ALA A 635 24.89 0.54 5.48
C ALA A 635 23.57 -0.21 5.63
N GLN A 636 22.49 0.44 6.06
CA GLN A 636 21.19 -0.22 6.30
C GLN A 636 19.99 0.52 5.69
N ASP A 637 20.09 1.84 5.54
CA ASP A 637 18.99 2.65 5.00
C ASP A 637 18.99 2.62 3.48
N ILE A 638 17.92 2.09 2.89
CA ILE A 638 17.80 1.98 1.42
C ILE A 638 17.78 3.40 0.83
N ARG A 639 18.74 3.68 -0.05
CA ARG A 639 18.81 4.91 -0.85
C ARG A 639 17.99 4.74 -2.12
N TRP A 640 16.74 5.20 -2.10
CA TRP A 640 15.79 5.01 -3.20
C TRP A 640 16.18 5.69 -4.51
N ASP A 641 16.94 6.79 -4.41
CA ASP A 641 17.61 7.47 -5.52
C ASP A 641 18.68 6.61 -6.20
N LEU A 642 19.24 5.63 -5.50
CA LEU A 642 20.30 4.73 -5.96
C LEU A 642 19.84 3.30 -6.24
N VAL A 643 18.54 3.01 -6.09
CA VAL A 643 17.94 1.70 -6.43
C VAL A 643 17.98 1.41 -7.95
N ARG A 644 18.34 2.39 -8.78
CA ARG A 644 18.41 2.26 -10.24
C ARG A 644 19.73 2.78 -10.82
N LEU A 645 20.87 2.34 -10.29
CA LEU A 645 22.14 2.54 -10.99
C LEU A 645 22.09 1.77 -12.32
N PRO A 646 22.14 2.44 -13.49
CA PRO A 646 21.98 1.77 -14.79
C PRO A 646 23.01 0.66 -15.03
N ALA A 647 24.20 0.80 -14.42
CA ALA A 647 25.28 -0.17 -14.51
C ALA A 647 25.10 -1.38 -13.57
N TYR A 648 24.29 -1.29 -12.50
CA TYR A 648 24.16 -2.33 -11.47
C TYR A 648 22.72 -2.49 -10.95
N PRO A 649 21.74 -2.80 -11.82
CA PRO A 649 20.31 -2.86 -11.46
C PRO A 649 19.96 -3.92 -10.40
N GLN A 650 20.82 -4.92 -10.22
CA GLN A 650 20.67 -5.99 -9.23
C GLN A 650 21.18 -5.63 -7.82
N ILE A 651 21.84 -4.47 -7.63
CA ILE A 651 22.40 -4.07 -6.34
C ILE A 651 21.56 -2.93 -5.75
N ARG A 652 21.05 -3.13 -4.53
CA ARG A 652 20.39 -2.06 -3.77
C ARG A 652 21.45 -1.21 -3.08
N GLY A 653 21.42 0.10 -3.34
CA GLY A 653 22.24 1.06 -2.61
C GLY A 653 21.69 1.25 -1.19
N TYR A 654 22.55 1.08 -0.19
CA TYR A 654 22.27 1.42 1.19
C TYR A 654 23.17 2.60 1.59
N GLY A 655 22.59 3.62 2.20
CA GLY A 655 23.34 4.74 2.76
C GLY A 655 24.13 4.28 3.98
N TRP A 656 25.36 4.80 4.12
CA TRP A 656 26.16 4.67 5.32
C TRP A 656 26.74 6.03 5.72
N GLN A 657 26.96 6.18 7.02
CA GLN A 657 27.60 7.35 7.61
C GLN A 657 28.50 6.88 8.76
N MET A 658 29.68 7.49 8.88
CA MET A 658 30.59 7.29 10.00
C MET A 658 31.07 8.62 10.56
N ALA A 659 31.25 8.66 11.87
CA ALA A 659 31.78 9.79 12.62
C ALA A 659 32.88 9.27 13.55
N ILE A 660 34.07 9.88 13.51
CA ILE A 660 35.24 9.44 14.26
C ILE A 660 35.87 10.65 14.92
N HIS A 661 36.11 10.57 16.22
CA HIS A 661 36.78 11.64 16.95
C HIS A 661 38.22 11.83 16.45
N GLN A 662 38.66 13.08 16.28
CA GLN A 662 39.96 13.46 15.73
C GLN A 662 41.14 12.84 16.49
N THR A 663 41.01 12.64 17.81
CA THR A 663 42.02 11.96 18.64
C THR A 663 42.30 10.53 18.20
N ARG A 664 41.38 9.87 17.47
CA ARG A 664 41.61 8.53 16.91
C ARG A 664 42.30 8.54 15.54
N LEU A 665 42.41 9.70 14.90
CA LEU A 665 43.01 9.87 13.58
C LEU A 665 44.51 10.18 13.67
N GLY A 666 44.99 10.62 14.82
CA GLY A 666 46.34 11.19 14.97
C GLY A 666 46.39 12.67 14.57
N HIS A 667 47.51 13.33 14.90
CA HIS A 667 47.75 14.74 14.56
C HIS A 667 48.49 14.88 13.23
N GLY A 668 48.22 15.96 12.49
CA GLY A 668 48.88 16.25 11.20
C GLY A 668 48.13 15.71 9.98
N GLU A 669 48.82 15.64 8.84
CA GLU A 669 48.24 15.09 7.61
C GLU A 669 48.12 13.56 7.69
N GLN A 670 46.91 13.05 7.54
CA GLN A 670 46.60 11.63 7.54
C GLN A 670 46.02 11.23 6.19
N ASN A 671 46.51 10.11 5.66
CA ASN A 671 45.94 9.46 4.48
C ASN A 671 45.14 8.24 4.93
N LEU A 672 43.84 8.26 4.70
CA LEU A 672 42.94 7.19 5.10
C LEU A 672 42.42 6.42 3.89
N LYS A 673 42.09 5.15 4.11
CA LYS A 673 41.48 4.27 3.11
C LYS A 673 40.12 3.81 3.59
N LEU A 674 39.16 3.74 2.68
CA LEU A 674 37.80 3.33 3.00
C LEU A 674 37.42 2.10 2.21
N TRP A 675 36.82 1.11 2.86
CA TRP A 675 36.57 -0.23 2.34
C TRP A 675 35.11 -0.62 2.52
N VAL A 676 34.55 -1.42 1.61
CA VAL A 676 33.27 -2.12 1.80
C VAL A 676 33.53 -3.62 1.97
N PHE A 677 32.92 -4.22 2.98
CA PHE A 677 33.04 -5.63 3.27
C PHE A 677 31.84 -6.42 2.75
N CYS A 678 32.16 -7.50 2.04
CA CYS A 678 31.23 -8.49 1.52
C CYS A 678 31.22 -9.71 2.46
N PRO A 679 30.19 -9.88 3.30
CA PRO A 679 30.17 -10.97 4.28
C PRO A 679 30.18 -12.36 3.66
N GLU A 680 29.59 -12.52 2.46
CA GLU A 680 29.53 -13.82 1.79
C GLU A 680 30.89 -14.33 1.30
N GLN A 681 31.79 -13.41 0.93
CA GLN A 681 33.10 -13.75 0.38
C GLN A 681 34.21 -13.59 1.41
N ASN A 682 33.89 -13.06 2.59
CA ASN A 682 34.85 -12.68 3.61
C ASN A 682 35.98 -11.80 3.04
N GLN A 683 35.62 -10.88 2.14
CA GLN A 683 36.53 -9.99 1.42
C GLN A 683 36.11 -8.53 1.58
N ALA A 684 37.09 -7.63 1.58
CA ALA A 684 36.89 -6.19 1.58
C ALA A 684 37.37 -5.59 0.25
N TYR A 685 36.61 -4.63 -0.27
CA TYR A 685 36.89 -3.91 -1.51
C TYR A 685 37.14 -2.44 -1.21
N LEU A 686 38.21 -1.87 -1.75
CA LEU A 686 38.60 -0.49 -1.53
C LEU A 686 37.62 0.46 -2.24
N LEU A 687 36.90 1.29 -1.49
CA LEU A 687 35.99 2.33 -2.00
C LEU A 687 36.71 3.64 -2.34
N ALA A 688 37.66 4.06 -1.51
CA ALA A 688 38.47 5.26 -1.72
C ALA A 688 39.89 5.05 -1.17
N ASP A 689 40.89 5.44 -1.95
CA ASP A 689 42.31 5.18 -1.73
C ASP A 689 43.11 6.37 -1.16
N GLU A 690 42.60 7.61 -1.32
CA GLU A 690 43.28 8.83 -0.86
C GLU A 690 42.35 9.82 -0.12
N ILE A 691 41.80 9.42 1.03
CA ILE A 691 41.11 10.40 1.91
C ILE A 691 42.18 11.16 2.71
N LYS A 692 42.62 12.30 2.18
CA LYS A 692 43.56 13.20 2.86
C LYS A 692 42.81 14.10 3.83
N ILE A 693 43.22 14.07 5.10
CA ILE A 693 42.72 15.00 6.13
C ILE A 693 43.89 15.65 6.86
N SER A 694 43.72 16.93 7.23
CA SER A 694 44.69 17.66 8.05
C SER A 694 44.04 17.96 9.39
N THR A 695 44.52 17.31 10.45
CA THR A 695 44.01 17.49 11.81
C THR A 695 44.88 18.52 12.54
N ALA A 696 44.25 19.55 13.13
CA ALA A 696 44.98 20.52 13.94
C ALA A 696 45.66 19.83 15.14
N ALA A 697 46.84 20.34 15.53
CA ALA A 697 47.43 19.99 16.82
C ALA A 697 46.48 20.48 17.94
N PRO A 698 46.39 19.78 19.08
CA PRO A 698 45.65 20.33 20.22
C PRO A 698 46.34 21.63 20.64
N ASP A 699 45.59 22.72 20.77
CA ASP A 699 46.09 23.90 21.47
C ASP A 699 46.48 23.47 22.90
N PRO A 700 47.71 23.78 23.37
CA PRO A 700 48.24 23.28 24.64
C PRO A 700 47.46 23.74 25.87
#